data_AF-A0A2J8B0N8-F1
#
_entry.id   AF-A0A2J8B0N8-F1
#
_cell.length_a   1.000
_cell.length_b   1.000
_cell.length_c   1.000
_cell.angle_alpha   90.00
_cell.angle_beta   90.00
_cell.angle_gamma   90.00
#
_symmetry.space_group_name_H-M   'P 1'
#
loop_
_entity.id
_entity.type
_entity.pdbx_description
1 polymer ?
#
loop_
_entity_poly.entity_id
_entity_poly.type
_entity_poly.pdbx_seq_one_letter_code
_entity_poly.pdbx_strand_id
1 'polypeptide(L)'
;MSYRSTAKRKIPNISKNEFERTRAWDPKMLNANDPEPNATDTSLSNVTRTAIITADFSGLAFGDDRGGTLPALLKIKNTCMLERLLSQLKSSGFTQIYIITGYEKERLAYLADVPGLTLSYNPAYRDGNSRAVRSIIRELEHAGKRFSVLLLNAGLYLSEAVSKNLNIILAQAEIVFAANPSTAGIPLIFFSDKAGADGSLLKALHLVDNDDIFAALLAERTLKHQARVLVFSEQDAFNVETSNDYLNLLSQFDSTQKDALAWAATALKAEPSDLLWEEPVKRGMTNRTLAFRFKNERYLLRVPGAGTSELLNRHQEADVYRAIAAWPHAEKVLAFDPLTGRKISKFITGSHTCRPYNLADLKLSLHTLRDLHQAALTVPHRFDLAEKINFYTELCQGEPSPFQDHAAVRQSIDRILVWLNSLPRHETLCHIDFNPDNTLIAGKQCTLIDWEYAAMQDPLCDLAMFAVYAGYSREALDRFIDLYFALDGITPEPFERLKVYAYVAVAGFLWDIWCQYKSQQGVEFGEYWQNQFLYAKHYSALVLQTLPQLELTRTENAVILAAGMSSRFVPHSLLKPKGLWEVNGEVLIERQIRQLREAGVKDITVVTGYKAEQFAYLKEKFAIKIVFNPFFATKNNIYSLLPVAEKLGNTYICSADNYFTANPFRLYDQKPYYAVNRARGETAEWCVYTDADGLINKVKIGGRNAFYMIGQVRLDRGAAAALCEVLRTAAKDPASDNLLWEAVYAANTAKIPLYPKLYRQGLIYEFDTVGEVSKFDPDFLVKQPSEILAAVEASYGIAPAEWNKFVSVDLQSLPESLRHRITAASTTAAASPTAAASVLRLWRKRRCFLLLLDKNNQLLSLLDAAGRPLPTKQPRPTKFEQKSSPRINLQEDL
;
A
#
# COMPACT_ATOMS: atom_id res chain seq x y z
N MET A 1 30.10 19.97 32.72
CA MET A 1 30.03 19.35 34.06
C MET A 1 29.82 17.85 33.88
N SER A 2 30.71 17.07 34.47
CA SER A 2 30.75 15.60 34.47
C SER A 2 29.64 14.99 35.32
N TYR A 3 29.13 13.82 34.95
CA TYR A 3 28.58 12.88 35.92
C TYR A 3 29.07 11.46 35.66
N ARG A 4 29.75 10.90 36.68
CA ARG A 4 30.16 9.51 36.84
C ARG A 4 29.10 8.75 37.67
N SER A 5 28.86 7.51 37.25
CA SER A 5 28.51 6.27 38.00
C SER A 5 27.80 6.31 39.36
N THR A 6 26.77 5.48 39.54
CA THR A 6 26.82 4.16 40.22
C THR A 6 25.42 3.62 40.51
N ALA A 7 25.12 2.39 40.09
CA ALA A 7 24.11 1.54 40.74
C ALA A 7 24.39 0.06 40.43
N LYS A 8 24.98 -0.65 41.40
CA LYS A 8 25.08 -2.11 41.44
C LYS A 8 23.69 -2.68 41.73
N ARG A 9 23.16 -3.58 40.89
CA ARG A 9 22.06 -4.48 41.25
C ARG A 9 22.54 -5.92 41.27
N LYS A 10 22.26 -6.61 42.38
CA LYS A 10 22.57 -8.02 42.68
C LYS A 10 21.83 -8.95 41.72
N ILE A 11 22.53 -9.98 41.24
CA ILE A 11 21.97 -11.14 40.52
C ILE A 11 21.61 -12.23 41.55
N PRO A 12 20.45 -12.91 41.45
CA PRO A 12 20.10 -13.99 42.36
C PRO A 12 20.90 -15.28 42.09
N ASN A 13 21.26 -15.98 43.17
CA ASN A 13 21.90 -17.29 43.17
C ASN A 13 21.02 -18.34 42.48
N ILE A 14 21.52 -18.94 41.40
CA ILE A 14 20.99 -20.20 40.87
C ILE A 14 21.54 -21.32 41.77
N SER A 15 20.64 -22.16 42.29
CA SER A 15 20.98 -23.19 43.28
C SER A 15 21.79 -24.33 42.66
N LYS A 16 22.67 -24.91 43.49
CA LYS A 16 23.62 -25.99 43.16
C LYS A 16 22.98 -27.31 42.69
N ASN A 17 21.65 -27.44 42.71
CA ASN A 17 20.91 -28.69 42.47
C ASN A 17 20.44 -28.91 41.01
N GLU A 18 20.57 -27.93 40.10
CA GLU A 18 20.33 -28.15 38.66
C GLU A 18 21.54 -28.72 37.91
N PHE A 19 22.71 -28.78 38.56
CA PHE A 19 23.96 -29.20 37.93
C PHE A 19 24.15 -30.73 37.86
N GLU A 20 23.41 -31.51 38.63
CA GLU A 20 23.61 -32.97 38.70
C GLU A 20 22.85 -33.79 37.65
N ARG A 21 21.91 -33.19 36.90
CA ARG A 21 21.11 -33.90 35.89
C ARG A 21 21.74 -33.99 34.48
N THR A 22 22.92 -33.41 34.26
CA THR A 22 23.65 -33.45 32.97
C THR A 22 24.80 -34.45 32.92
N ARG A 23 25.03 -35.24 33.97
CA ARG A 23 26.00 -36.36 33.97
C ARG A 23 25.30 -37.70 33.70
N ALA A 24 25.09 -38.01 32.42
CA ALA A 24 24.92 -39.40 32.01
C ALA A 24 25.54 -39.58 30.62
N TRP A 25 26.87 -39.49 30.56
CA TRP A 25 27.63 -40.15 29.50
C TRP A 25 27.82 -41.60 29.94
N ASP A 26 27.34 -42.54 29.14
CA ASP A 26 27.56 -43.97 29.35
C ASP A 26 28.85 -44.38 28.60
N PRO A 27 29.93 -44.77 29.31
CA PRO A 27 31.17 -45.23 28.70
C PRO A 27 30.98 -46.48 27.81
N LYS A 28 29.83 -47.18 27.91
CA LYS A 28 29.53 -48.39 27.13
C LYS A 28 29.07 -48.14 25.69
N MET A 29 28.80 -46.90 25.28
CA MET A 29 28.50 -46.60 23.86
C MET A 29 29.72 -46.72 22.93
N LEU A 30 30.90 -46.98 23.48
CA LEU A 30 32.12 -47.32 22.75
C LEU A 30 32.53 -48.75 23.11
N ASN A 31 31.80 -49.77 22.65
CA ASN A 31 32.33 -51.13 22.58
C ASN A 31 31.74 -51.98 21.44
N ALA A 32 32.61 -52.19 20.42
CA ALA A 32 33.06 -53.49 19.91
C ALA A 32 32.17 -54.37 19.00
N ASN A 33 31.23 -53.84 18.20
CA ASN A 33 30.52 -54.68 17.21
C ASN A 33 30.21 -54.01 15.86
N ASP A 34 31.07 -53.10 15.39
CA ASP A 34 31.07 -52.75 13.97
C ASP A 34 32.08 -53.65 13.23
N PRO A 35 31.68 -54.29 12.11
CA PRO A 35 32.54 -55.22 11.39
C PRO A 35 33.78 -54.50 10.85
N GLU A 36 34.95 -55.14 11.05
CA GLU A 36 36.20 -54.68 10.47
C GLU A 36 36.04 -54.42 8.95
N PRO A 37 36.46 -53.25 8.44
CA PRO A 37 36.57 -53.04 7.02
C PRO A 37 37.64 -53.99 6.48
N ASN A 38 37.27 -54.78 5.45
CA ASN A 38 38.14 -55.71 4.75
C ASN A 38 39.57 -55.16 4.56
N ALA A 39 40.52 -55.88 5.14
CA ALA A 39 41.95 -55.63 5.02
C ALA A 39 42.42 -55.82 3.56
N THR A 40 42.65 -54.72 2.85
CA THR A 40 43.58 -54.66 1.70
C THR A 40 44.16 -53.26 1.55
N ASP A 41 45.02 -52.83 2.49
CA ASP A 41 46.15 -51.94 2.17
C ASP A 41 47.21 -51.98 3.31
N THR A 42 48.17 -52.90 3.19
CA THR A 42 49.21 -53.16 4.20
C THR A 42 50.50 -52.39 3.91
N SER A 43 50.46 -51.05 3.92
CA SER A 43 51.69 -50.24 3.80
C SER A 43 51.85 -49.03 4.74
N LEU A 44 51.02 -48.87 5.79
CA LEU A 44 51.13 -47.71 6.71
C LEU A 44 51.21 -48.06 8.21
N SER A 45 51.64 -49.27 8.56
CA SER A 45 51.49 -49.84 9.90
C SER A 45 52.51 -49.40 10.97
N ASN A 46 53.18 -48.24 10.88
CA ASN A 46 54.16 -47.85 11.94
C ASN A 46 54.36 -46.33 12.16
N VAL A 47 53.39 -45.47 11.83
CA VAL A 47 53.47 -44.04 12.18
C VAL A 47 52.42 -43.71 13.25
N THR A 48 52.84 -43.39 14.47
CA THR A 48 51.99 -42.79 15.51
C THR A 48 51.50 -41.43 15.02
N ARG A 49 50.29 -41.39 14.44
CA ARG A 49 49.67 -40.15 13.96
C ARG A 49 49.25 -39.30 15.15
N THR A 50 49.99 -38.21 15.38
CA THR A 50 49.74 -37.24 16.45
C THR A 50 49.01 -36.02 15.90
N ALA A 51 47.86 -35.66 16.50
CA ALA A 51 47.10 -34.44 16.19
C ALA A 51 47.24 -33.40 17.31
N ILE A 52 47.38 -32.12 16.93
CA ILE A 52 47.42 -31.00 17.88
C ILE A 52 46.24 -30.07 17.58
N ILE A 53 45.40 -29.88 18.58
CA ILE A 53 44.21 -29.03 18.54
C ILE A 53 44.47 -27.81 19.41
N THR A 54 44.53 -26.64 18.78
CA THR A 54 44.58 -25.37 19.50
C THR A 54 43.15 -24.88 19.71
N ALA A 55 42.69 -24.94 20.96
CA ALA A 55 41.36 -24.54 21.37
C ALA A 55 41.37 -23.06 21.78
N ASP A 56 41.51 -22.14 20.82
CA ASP A 56 40.98 -20.79 21.04
C ASP A 56 39.52 -20.78 20.62
N PHE A 57 38.64 -20.70 21.61
CA PHE A 57 37.19 -20.60 21.41
C PHE A 57 36.64 -19.29 21.98
N SER A 58 37.51 -18.32 22.26
CA SER A 58 37.17 -17.00 22.80
C SER A 58 37.02 -15.96 21.69
N GLY A 59 36.16 -16.24 20.71
CA GLY A 59 36.03 -15.44 19.49
C GLY A 59 34.67 -14.81 19.26
N LEU A 60 34.03 -14.18 20.27
CA LEU A 60 32.88 -13.28 20.09
C LEU A 60 32.82 -12.30 21.27
N ALA A 61 33.82 -11.42 21.37
CA ALA A 61 33.69 -10.20 22.17
C ALA A 61 32.90 -9.14 21.36
N PHE A 62 31.61 -9.41 21.10
CA PHE A 62 30.64 -8.32 21.04
C PHE A 62 30.16 -8.13 22.46
N GLY A 63 30.39 -6.94 23.01
CA GLY A 63 30.23 -6.63 24.44
C GLY A 63 28.87 -7.06 24.98
N ASP A 64 28.86 -8.16 25.72
CA ASP A 64 27.90 -8.42 26.78
C ASP A 64 28.45 -9.51 27.70
N ASP A 65 28.51 -9.22 29.00
CA ASP A 65 28.94 -10.13 30.07
C ASP A 65 27.90 -11.25 30.34
N ARG A 66 27.32 -11.83 29.28
CA ARG A 66 26.32 -12.90 29.36
C ARG A 66 26.97 -14.20 28.92
N GLY A 67 27.19 -15.12 29.87
CA GLY A 67 27.89 -16.40 29.69
C GLY A 67 27.39 -17.27 28.54
N GLY A 68 27.90 -17.02 27.34
CA GLY A 68 27.71 -17.86 26.16
C GLY A 68 28.43 -19.20 26.27
N THR A 69 27.88 -20.21 25.62
CA THR A 69 28.50 -21.53 25.47
C THR A 69 29.73 -21.42 24.57
N LEU A 70 30.87 -22.02 24.97
CA LEU A 70 32.04 -22.18 24.09
C LEU A 70 31.60 -22.73 22.72
N PRO A 71 32.01 -22.16 21.59
CA PRO A 71 31.71 -22.70 20.27
C PRO A 71 32.07 -24.19 20.10
N ALA A 72 33.11 -24.66 20.78
CA ALA A 72 33.50 -26.08 20.81
C ALA A 72 32.44 -27.01 21.43
N LEU A 73 31.67 -26.48 22.37
CA LEU A 73 30.64 -27.17 23.14
C LEU A 73 29.24 -26.95 22.54
N LEU A 74 29.12 -26.25 21.41
CA LEU A 74 27.87 -26.16 20.66
C LEU A 74 27.46 -27.57 20.24
N LYS A 75 26.19 -27.87 20.50
CA LYS A 75 25.58 -29.12 20.08
C LYS A 75 24.87 -28.91 18.75
N ILE A 76 25.29 -29.67 17.75
CA ILE A 76 24.57 -29.81 16.48
C ILE A 76 23.89 -31.17 16.53
N LYS A 77 22.57 -31.21 16.39
CA LYS A 77 21.77 -32.45 16.47
C LYS A 77 22.09 -33.28 17.74
N ASN A 78 22.18 -32.60 18.89
CA ASN A 78 22.52 -33.16 20.20
C ASN A 78 23.97 -33.66 20.41
N THR A 79 24.85 -33.56 19.41
CA THR A 79 26.27 -33.95 19.54
C THR A 79 27.18 -32.73 19.60
N CYS A 80 28.10 -32.71 20.56
CA CYS A 80 29.09 -31.64 20.71
C CYS A 80 30.06 -31.61 19.53
N MET A 81 30.36 -30.43 18.98
CA MET A 81 31.30 -30.27 17.88
C MET A 81 32.69 -30.87 18.18
N LEU A 82 33.20 -30.63 19.39
CA LEU A 82 34.50 -31.17 19.81
C LEU A 82 34.49 -32.71 19.88
N GLU A 83 33.39 -33.32 20.34
CA GLU A 83 33.26 -34.78 20.41
C GLU A 83 33.23 -35.41 19.02
N ARG A 84 32.53 -34.77 18.08
CA ARG A 84 32.47 -35.23 16.69
C ARG A 84 33.84 -35.17 16.00
N LEU A 85 34.59 -34.09 16.24
CA LEU A 85 35.97 -33.95 15.75
C LEU A 85 36.88 -35.04 16.32
N LEU A 86 36.81 -35.30 17.63
CA LEU A 86 37.61 -36.34 18.28
C LEU A 86 37.27 -37.75 17.77
N SER A 87 36.00 -38.04 17.54
CA SER A 87 35.54 -39.31 16.96
C SER A 87 36.13 -39.53 15.56
N GLN A 88 36.11 -38.51 14.70
CA GLN A 88 36.67 -38.62 13.34
C GLN A 88 38.19 -38.74 13.32
N LEU A 89 38.90 -38.03 14.19
CA LEU A 89 40.34 -38.19 14.32
C LEU A 89 40.69 -39.63 14.73
N LYS A 90 39.97 -40.20 15.69
CA LYS A 90 40.17 -41.59 16.09
C LYS A 90 39.84 -42.58 14.98
N SER A 91 38.72 -42.42 14.27
CA SER A 91 38.37 -43.31 13.15
C SER A 91 39.34 -43.21 11.97
N SER A 92 40.05 -42.07 11.85
CA SER A 92 41.09 -41.85 10.83
C SER A 92 42.49 -42.34 11.25
N GLY A 93 42.59 -43.10 12.35
CA GLY A 93 43.83 -43.73 12.81
C GLY A 93 44.75 -42.84 13.64
N PHE A 94 44.27 -41.70 14.17
CA PHE A 94 45.04 -40.87 15.09
C PHE A 94 44.99 -41.47 16.50
N THR A 95 46.15 -41.89 17.00
CA THR A 95 46.27 -42.58 18.29
C THR A 95 46.67 -41.64 19.43
N GLN A 96 47.19 -40.44 19.11
CA GLN A 96 47.56 -39.43 20.10
C GLN A 96 46.99 -38.05 19.71
N ILE A 97 46.20 -37.43 20.58
CA ILE A 97 45.55 -36.14 20.34
C ILE A 97 45.88 -35.20 21.49
N TYR A 98 46.45 -34.04 21.19
CA TYR A 98 46.71 -32.98 22.17
C TYR A 98 45.68 -31.87 22.01
N ILE A 99 44.88 -31.58 23.04
CA ILE A 99 44.01 -30.41 23.09
C ILE A 99 44.68 -29.36 23.96
N ILE A 100 44.87 -28.15 23.44
CA ILE A 100 45.52 -27.06 24.14
C ILE A 100 44.52 -25.94 24.34
N THR A 101 44.23 -25.57 25.58
CA THR A 101 43.28 -24.48 25.90
C THR A 101 43.89 -23.43 26.84
N GLY A 102 43.43 -22.18 26.70
CA GLY A 102 43.72 -21.06 27.58
C GLY A 102 42.55 -20.61 28.48
N TYR A 103 41.34 -21.09 28.21
CA TYR A 103 40.08 -20.64 28.85
C TYR A 103 39.23 -21.84 29.28
N GLU A 104 38.44 -21.65 30.36
CA GLU A 104 37.42 -22.61 30.85
C GLU A 104 37.89 -24.07 30.95
N LYS A 105 39.12 -24.30 31.47
CA LYS A 105 39.73 -25.62 31.68
C LYS A 105 38.77 -26.59 32.39
N GLU A 106 37.99 -26.08 33.34
CA GLU A 106 37.03 -26.83 34.14
C GLU A 106 35.91 -27.43 33.28
N ARG A 107 35.50 -26.78 32.19
CA ARG A 107 34.44 -27.28 31.29
C ARG A 107 34.91 -28.39 30.35
N LEU A 108 36.22 -28.47 30.09
CA LEU A 108 36.83 -29.52 29.26
C LEU A 108 37.42 -30.67 30.09
N ALA A 109 37.29 -30.63 31.42
CA ALA A 109 37.85 -31.63 32.32
C ALA A 109 37.33 -33.05 32.04
N TYR A 110 36.12 -33.19 31.50
CA TYR A 110 35.54 -34.48 31.13
C TYR A 110 36.30 -35.23 30.02
N LEU A 111 37.14 -34.51 29.25
CA LEU A 111 37.96 -35.10 28.20
C LEU A 111 39.28 -35.69 28.72
N ALA A 112 39.66 -35.40 29.97
CA ALA A 112 40.93 -35.87 30.55
C ALA A 112 41.03 -37.40 30.62
N ASP A 113 39.89 -38.09 30.72
CA ASP A 113 39.80 -39.54 30.84
C ASP A 113 39.69 -40.25 29.48
N VAL A 114 39.73 -39.52 28.35
CA VAL A 114 39.62 -40.10 27.01
C VAL A 114 40.97 -40.74 26.60
N PRO A 115 41.03 -42.06 26.33
CA PRO A 115 42.28 -42.72 25.95
C PRO A 115 42.90 -42.09 24.70
N GLY A 116 44.21 -41.84 24.74
CA GLY A 116 44.97 -41.20 23.66
C GLY A 116 44.82 -39.68 23.58
N LEU A 117 44.06 -39.04 24.48
CA LEU A 117 43.88 -37.59 24.54
C LEU A 117 44.74 -36.98 25.67
N THR A 118 45.43 -35.87 25.39
CA THR A 118 46.15 -35.08 26.39
C THR A 118 45.64 -33.66 26.38
N LEU A 119 44.98 -33.23 27.47
CA LEU A 119 44.54 -31.86 27.66
C LEU A 119 45.67 -31.03 28.31
N SER A 120 46.24 -30.09 27.56
CA SER A 120 47.26 -29.17 28.04
C SER A 120 46.66 -27.79 28.28
N TYR A 121 46.87 -27.25 29.48
CA TYR A 121 46.46 -25.89 29.81
C TYR A 121 47.66 -24.97 29.70
N ASN A 122 47.57 -23.96 28.82
CA ASN A 122 48.65 -23.02 28.62
C ASN A 122 48.18 -21.59 28.97
N PRO A 123 48.58 -21.04 30.14
CA PRO A 123 48.15 -19.70 30.56
C PRO A 123 48.67 -18.58 29.66
N ALA A 124 49.74 -18.81 28.87
CA ALA A 124 50.27 -17.85 27.91
C ALA A 124 49.31 -17.56 26.73
N TYR A 125 48.19 -18.31 26.62
CA TYR A 125 47.09 -17.97 25.72
C TYR A 125 46.50 -16.58 26.00
N ARG A 126 46.50 -16.12 27.26
CA ARG A 126 46.03 -14.78 27.64
C ARG A 126 46.86 -13.64 27.03
N ASP A 127 48.10 -13.94 26.64
CA ASP A 127 49.06 -13.01 26.05
C ASP A 127 49.14 -13.12 24.52
N GLY A 128 48.23 -13.91 23.90
CA GLY A 128 48.05 -14.06 22.46
C GLY A 128 48.40 -15.46 21.91
N ASN A 129 47.54 -15.97 21.02
CA ASN A 129 47.62 -17.31 20.39
C ASN A 129 49.02 -17.69 19.88
N SER A 130 49.76 -16.73 19.32
CA SER A 130 51.07 -16.98 18.71
C SER A 130 52.16 -17.40 19.70
N ARG A 131 52.10 -17.00 20.97
CA ARG A 131 53.11 -17.37 21.98
C ARG A 131 52.84 -18.75 22.57
N ALA A 132 51.57 -19.07 22.81
CA ALA A 132 51.17 -20.36 23.35
C ALA A 132 51.47 -21.52 22.39
N VAL A 133 51.18 -21.34 21.09
CA VAL A 133 51.50 -22.33 20.05
C VAL A 133 53.01 -22.58 19.94
N ARG A 134 53.84 -21.52 20.00
CA ARG A 134 55.31 -21.65 19.96
C ARG A 134 55.89 -22.43 21.15
N SER A 135 55.36 -22.20 22.36
CA SER A 135 55.87 -22.85 23.57
C SER A 135 55.72 -24.38 23.48
N ILE A 136 54.60 -24.85 22.96
CA ILE A 136 54.28 -26.28 22.91
C ILE A 136 54.93 -26.98 21.73
N ILE A 137 55.07 -26.30 20.59
CA ILE A 137 55.86 -26.84 19.48
C ILE A 137 57.31 -27.09 19.93
N ARG A 138 57.92 -26.14 20.67
CA ARG A 138 59.27 -26.35 21.23
C ARG A 138 59.34 -27.54 22.20
N GLU A 139 58.29 -27.73 22.99
CA GLU A 139 58.18 -28.85 23.94
C GLU A 139 58.08 -30.20 23.19
N LEU A 140 57.33 -30.23 22.09
CA LEU A 140 57.17 -31.41 21.22
C LEU A 140 58.42 -31.68 20.36
N GLU A 141 59.10 -30.63 19.89
CA GLU A 141 60.40 -30.70 19.22
C GLU A 141 61.47 -31.26 20.15
N HIS A 142 61.52 -30.79 21.41
CA HIS A 142 62.41 -31.35 22.44
C HIS A 142 62.08 -32.81 22.78
N ALA A 143 60.82 -33.22 22.66
CA ALA A 143 60.41 -34.62 22.83
C ALA A 143 60.65 -35.50 21.58
N GLY A 144 61.18 -34.94 20.49
CA GLY A 144 61.45 -35.68 19.24
C GLY A 144 60.20 -36.16 18.49
N LYS A 145 59.02 -35.59 18.78
CA LYS A 145 57.75 -36.05 18.21
C LYS A 145 57.42 -35.30 16.91
N ARG A 146 57.24 -36.03 15.81
CA ARG A 146 56.63 -35.50 14.57
C ARG A 146 55.10 -35.53 14.71
N PHE A 147 54.42 -34.49 14.23
CA PHE A 147 52.96 -34.39 14.26
C PHE A 147 52.40 -34.32 12.83
N SER A 148 51.28 -35.01 12.59
CA SER A 148 50.68 -35.13 11.25
C SER A 148 49.59 -34.09 11.00
N VAL A 149 48.98 -33.52 12.05
CA VAL A 149 47.83 -32.59 11.93
C VAL A 149 47.95 -31.42 12.91
N LEU A 150 47.87 -30.18 12.40
CA LEU A 150 47.74 -28.95 13.21
C LEU A 150 46.39 -28.27 12.94
N LEU A 151 45.54 -28.15 13.97
CA LEU A 151 44.22 -27.49 13.93
C LEU A 151 44.27 -26.11 14.60
N LEU A 152 44.09 -25.06 13.79
CA LEU A 152 44.06 -23.64 14.20
C LEU A 152 42.65 -23.05 14.04
N ASN A 153 42.04 -22.59 15.13
CA ASN A 153 40.92 -21.64 15.03
C ASN A 153 41.50 -20.23 15.04
N ALA A 154 41.61 -19.60 13.88
CA ALA A 154 42.20 -18.27 13.75
C ALA A 154 41.09 -17.20 13.69
N GLY A 155 40.33 -17.07 14.77
CA GLY A 155 39.57 -15.85 14.99
C GLY A 155 40.54 -14.75 15.40
N LEU A 156 41.08 -13.98 14.42
CA LEU A 156 41.62 -12.60 14.53
C LEU A 156 42.72 -12.33 13.49
N TYR A 157 42.71 -11.09 12.98
CA TYR A 157 43.74 -10.42 12.18
C TYR A 157 45.17 -10.96 12.40
N LEU A 158 45.64 -11.79 11.47
CA LEU A 158 47.04 -12.21 11.43
C LEU A 158 47.88 -11.01 11.00
N SER A 159 48.62 -10.38 11.92
CA SER A 159 49.61 -9.38 11.52
C SER A 159 50.70 -10.04 10.66
N GLU A 160 51.35 -9.26 9.80
CA GLU A 160 52.37 -9.75 8.85
C GLU A 160 53.53 -10.50 9.56
N ALA A 161 53.82 -10.13 10.81
CA ALA A 161 54.79 -10.79 11.69
C ALA A 161 54.33 -12.18 12.19
N VAL A 162 53.01 -12.41 12.32
CA VAL A 162 52.43 -13.70 12.69
C VAL A 162 52.49 -14.67 11.51
N SER A 163 52.13 -14.22 10.29
CA SER A 163 52.21 -15.02 9.06
C SER A 163 53.61 -15.56 8.78
N LYS A 164 54.65 -14.75 9.01
CA LYS A 164 56.05 -15.16 8.77
C LYS A 164 56.51 -16.31 9.69
N ASN A 165 56.02 -16.32 10.94
CA ASN A 165 56.34 -17.37 11.90
C ASN A 165 55.44 -18.61 11.74
N LEU A 166 54.18 -18.42 11.31
CA LEU A 166 53.27 -19.51 10.97
C LEU A 166 53.82 -20.32 9.78
N ASN A 167 54.40 -19.67 8.76
CA ASN A 167 54.97 -20.35 7.60
C ASN A 167 56.04 -21.39 7.97
N ILE A 168 56.89 -21.09 8.97
CA ILE A 168 57.92 -22.03 9.45
C ILE A 168 57.27 -23.25 10.13
N ILE A 169 56.17 -23.04 10.83
CA ILE A 169 55.41 -24.06 11.55
C ILE A 169 54.61 -24.93 10.57
N LEU A 170 53.94 -24.33 9.59
CA LEU A 170 53.15 -25.05 8.58
C LEU A 170 54.02 -25.88 7.64
N ALA A 171 55.27 -25.46 7.39
CA ALA A 171 56.22 -26.21 6.58
C ALA A 171 56.63 -27.57 7.19
N GLN A 172 56.41 -27.76 8.49
CA GLN A 172 56.68 -29.02 9.20
C GLN A 172 55.43 -29.90 9.38
N ALA A 173 54.23 -29.38 9.09
CA ALA A 173 52.98 -30.11 9.20
C ALA A 173 52.68 -30.85 7.89
N GLU A 174 52.34 -32.14 7.98
CA GLU A 174 51.85 -32.91 6.82
C GLU A 174 50.44 -32.47 6.41
N ILE A 175 49.61 -32.05 7.37
CA ILE A 175 48.23 -31.57 7.14
C ILE A 175 47.94 -30.38 8.08
N VAL A 176 47.37 -29.31 7.51
CA VAL A 176 47.05 -28.06 8.22
C VAL A 176 45.55 -27.79 8.14
N PHE A 177 44.92 -27.48 9.27
CA PHE A 177 43.51 -27.15 9.36
C PHE A 177 43.33 -25.72 9.89
N ALA A 178 42.48 -24.94 9.23
CA ALA A 178 42.07 -23.61 9.68
C ALA A 178 40.54 -23.50 9.66
N ALA A 179 39.92 -23.12 10.78
CA ALA A 179 38.50 -22.82 10.85
C ALA A 179 38.30 -21.31 11.07
N ASN A 180 37.38 -20.70 10.33
CA ASN A 180 36.88 -19.34 10.58
C ASN A 180 35.35 -19.41 10.72
N PRO A 181 34.75 -18.99 11.84
CA PRO A 181 33.31 -18.83 11.93
C PRO A 181 32.88 -17.62 11.08
N SER A 182 32.33 -17.87 9.89
CA SER A 182 31.58 -16.82 9.17
C SER A 182 30.28 -16.50 9.92
N THR A 183 29.64 -15.39 9.57
CA THR A 183 28.33 -14.93 10.07
C THR A 183 27.19 -15.96 9.93
N ALA A 184 27.40 -17.05 9.19
CA ALA A 184 26.47 -18.17 9.04
C ALA A 184 26.76 -19.38 9.96
N GLY A 185 27.81 -19.35 10.78
CA GLY A 185 28.10 -20.41 11.76
C GLY A 185 28.61 -21.74 11.18
N ILE A 186 29.02 -21.77 9.91
CA ILE A 186 29.54 -22.99 9.24
C ILE A 186 31.08 -23.01 9.29
N PRO A 187 31.71 -24.01 9.93
CA PRO A 187 33.16 -24.18 9.89
C PRO A 187 33.59 -24.76 8.54
N LEU A 188 34.61 -24.17 7.92
CA LEU A 188 35.22 -24.69 6.69
C LEU A 188 36.56 -25.36 7.00
N ILE A 189 36.87 -26.47 6.32
CA ILE A 189 38.13 -27.20 6.49
C ILE A 189 38.91 -27.26 5.18
N PHE A 190 40.20 -27.00 5.27
CA PHE A 190 41.13 -27.09 4.16
C PHE A 190 42.12 -28.24 4.41
N PHE A 191 42.47 -29.00 3.36
CA PHE A 191 43.52 -30.02 3.36
C PHE A 191 44.54 -29.68 2.28
N SER A 192 45.83 -29.80 2.61
CA SER A 192 46.89 -29.77 1.63
C SER A 192 47.97 -30.78 2.00
N ASP A 193 48.23 -31.75 1.12
CA ASP A 193 49.26 -32.79 1.31
C ASP A 193 50.70 -32.24 1.12
N LYS A 194 50.81 -30.97 0.71
CA LYS A 194 52.02 -30.15 0.80
C LYS A 194 51.59 -28.76 1.22
N ALA A 195 51.93 -28.31 2.41
CA ALA A 195 51.99 -26.87 2.67
C ALA A 195 53.01 -26.31 1.66
N GLY A 196 52.53 -25.71 0.57
CA GLY A 196 53.41 -25.11 -0.44
C GLY A 196 54.44 -24.25 0.27
N ALA A 197 55.72 -24.47 -0.02
CA ALA A 197 56.85 -23.76 0.59
C ALA A 197 56.80 -22.22 0.39
N ASP A 198 55.75 -21.70 -0.26
CA ASP A 198 55.54 -20.31 -0.65
C ASP A 198 54.49 -19.55 0.20
N GLY A 199 53.80 -20.21 1.15
CA GLY A 199 52.82 -19.54 2.03
C GLY A 199 51.54 -19.07 1.31
N SER A 200 51.22 -19.63 0.15
CA SER A 200 50.08 -19.28 -0.71
C SER A 200 48.71 -19.49 -0.03
N LEU A 201 48.54 -20.55 0.77
CA LEU A 201 47.31 -20.82 1.54
C LEU A 201 47.00 -19.71 2.55
N LEU A 202 48.02 -19.18 3.24
CA LEU A 202 47.88 -18.09 4.21
C LEU A 202 47.56 -16.75 3.53
N LYS A 203 48.12 -16.48 2.35
CA LYS A 203 47.76 -15.29 1.55
C LYS A 203 46.31 -15.34 1.05
N ALA A 204 45.79 -16.53 0.72
CA ALA A 204 44.39 -16.71 0.35
C ALA A 204 43.44 -16.43 1.53
N LEU A 205 43.84 -16.82 2.75
CA LEU A 205 43.10 -16.54 3.98
C LEU A 205 43.18 -15.06 4.42
N HIS A 206 44.17 -14.30 3.96
CA HIS A 206 44.40 -12.89 4.35
C HIS A 206 43.61 -11.87 3.51
N LEU A 207 43.09 -12.25 2.34
CA LEU A 207 42.42 -11.34 1.37
C LEU A 207 40.89 -11.23 1.57
N VAL A 208 40.36 -11.68 2.70
CA VAL A 208 38.93 -11.92 2.90
C VAL A 208 38.28 -10.80 3.72
N ASP A 209 37.63 -9.87 3.03
CA ASP A 209 36.60 -8.98 3.58
C ASP A 209 35.52 -8.75 2.49
N ASN A 210 34.26 -9.08 2.82
CA ASN A 210 32.99 -8.92 2.07
C ASN A 210 32.54 -9.97 1.03
N ASP A 211 31.33 -10.50 1.31
CA ASP A 211 30.23 -11.07 0.50
C ASP A 211 30.46 -12.00 -0.71
N ASP A 212 29.61 -13.04 -0.78
CA ASP A 212 29.11 -13.95 -1.85
C ASP A 212 30.00 -14.43 -3.01
N ILE A 213 31.19 -13.87 -3.18
CA ILE A 213 32.25 -14.31 -4.09
C ILE A 213 33.07 -15.45 -3.42
N PHE A 214 32.49 -16.13 -2.43
CA PHE A 214 33.17 -17.09 -1.59
C PHE A 214 33.34 -18.47 -2.27
N ALA A 215 32.33 -18.97 -2.99
CA ALA A 215 32.42 -20.30 -3.59
C ALA A 215 33.17 -20.33 -4.93
N ALA A 216 33.01 -19.29 -5.77
CA ALA A 216 33.54 -19.27 -7.13
C ALA A 216 35.06 -19.02 -7.19
N LEU A 217 35.57 -18.05 -6.43
CA LEU A 217 37.01 -17.69 -6.40
C LEU A 217 37.84 -18.73 -5.63
N LEU A 218 37.21 -19.42 -4.68
CA LEU A 218 37.80 -20.52 -3.93
C LEU A 218 37.85 -21.79 -4.78
N ALA A 219 36.80 -22.12 -5.54
CA ALA A 219 36.82 -23.25 -6.48
C ALA A 219 37.92 -23.10 -7.55
N GLU A 220 38.06 -21.89 -8.12
CA GLU A 220 39.06 -21.59 -9.16
C GLU A 220 40.51 -21.74 -8.67
N ARG A 221 40.80 -21.34 -7.42
CA ARG A 221 42.17 -21.44 -6.84
C ARG A 221 42.46 -22.80 -6.22
N THR A 222 41.44 -23.51 -5.72
CA THR A 222 41.56 -24.87 -5.17
C THR A 222 41.91 -25.88 -6.28
N LEU A 223 41.29 -25.73 -7.47
CA LEU A 223 41.62 -26.49 -8.67
C LEU A 223 43.09 -26.33 -9.11
N LYS A 224 43.71 -25.18 -8.84
CA LYS A 224 45.07 -24.85 -9.28
C LYS A 224 46.18 -25.48 -8.43
N HIS A 225 45.88 -25.88 -7.20
CA HIS A 225 46.89 -26.35 -6.23
C HIS A 225 46.64 -27.77 -5.70
N GLN A 226 45.68 -28.52 -6.27
CA GLN A 226 45.32 -29.88 -5.82
C GLN A 226 45.00 -29.96 -4.31
N ALA A 227 44.53 -28.86 -3.71
CA ALA A 227 44.08 -28.88 -2.32
C ALA A 227 42.72 -29.59 -2.25
N ARG A 228 42.54 -30.51 -1.29
CA ARG A 228 41.23 -31.10 -1.00
C ARG A 228 40.52 -30.18 0.00
N VAL A 229 39.31 -29.74 -0.30
CA VAL A 229 38.50 -28.95 0.65
C VAL A 229 37.45 -29.87 1.25
N LEU A 230 37.36 -29.90 2.57
CA LEU A 230 36.31 -30.59 3.31
C LEU A 230 35.45 -29.49 3.96
N VAL A 231 34.30 -29.21 3.36
CA VAL A 231 33.33 -28.29 3.95
C VAL A 231 32.60 -29.07 5.04
N PHE A 232 32.63 -28.62 6.30
CA PHE A 232 31.67 -29.10 7.29
C PHE A 232 30.38 -28.29 7.14
N SER A 233 29.67 -28.46 6.03
CA SER A 233 28.25 -28.11 5.96
C SER A 233 27.41 -29.24 6.57
N GLU A 234 26.18 -28.95 6.97
CA GLU A 234 25.28 -30.00 7.45
C GLU A 234 24.86 -31.02 6.37
N GLN A 235 25.22 -30.79 5.11
CA GLN A 235 25.30 -31.78 4.04
C GLN A 235 26.11 -31.22 2.85
N ASP A 236 27.02 -32.03 2.34
CA ASP A 236 27.79 -31.97 1.10
C ASP A 236 27.60 -30.75 0.18
N ALA A 237 28.58 -29.85 0.17
CA ALA A 237 28.69 -28.82 -0.87
C ALA A 237 29.12 -29.45 -2.21
N PHE A 238 28.13 -29.71 -3.07
CA PHE A 238 28.21 -29.80 -4.53
C PHE A 238 29.33 -30.68 -5.11
N ASN A 239 29.04 -31.98 -5.22
CA ASN A 239 29.46 -32.78 -6.38
C ASN A 239 28.70 -34.11 -6.43
N VAL A 240 27.45 -34.13 -6.89
CA VAL A 240 26.82 -35.39 -7.35
C VAL A 240 25.82 -35.10 -8.46
N GLU A 241 26.26 -35.24 -9.70
CA GLU A 241 25.37 -35.55 -10.82
C GLU A 241 24.96 -37.02 -10.67
N THR A 242 23.71 -37.34 -10.28
CA THR A 242 22.95 -38.57 -10.66
C THR A 242 21.68 -38.79 -9.80
N SER A 243 20.72 -39.54 -10.36
CA SER A 243 19.37 -39.89 -9.86
C SER A 243 19.26 -40.52 -8.45
N ASN A 244 20.36 -40.74 -7.73
CA ASN A 244 20.37 -41.41 -6.43
C ASN A 244 20.02 -40.47 -5.26
N ASP A 245 20.28 -39.16 -5.40
CA ASP A 245 19.99 -38.17 -4.35
C ASP A 245 18.50 -37.81 -4.23
N TYR A 246 17.75 -37.91 -5.34
CA TYR A 246 16.31 -37.79 -5.31
C TYR A 246 15.68 -38.89 -4.45
N LEU A 247 16.19 -40.13 -4.52
CA LEU A 247 15.70 -41.26 -3.70
C LEU A 247 16.05 -41.08 -2.21
N ASN A 248 17.24 -40.57 -1.89
CA ASN A 248 17.65 -40.25 -0.51
C ASN A 248 16.82 -39.11 0.07
N LEU A 249 16.54 -38.05 -0.70
CA LEU A 249 15.67 -36.94 -0.31
C LEU A 249 14.22 -37.41 -0.11
N LEU A 250 13.70 -38.23 -1.02
CA LEU A 250 12.37 -38.85 -0.87
C LEU A 250 12.28 -39.68 0.40
N SER A 251 13.35 -40.36 0.84
CA SER A 251 13.30 -41.16 2.07
C SER A 251 13.01 -40.34 3.34
N GLN A 252 13.33 -39.04 3.32
CA GLN A 252 13.12 -38.10 4.43
C GLN A 252 11.75 -37.41 4.38
N PHE A 253 11.02 -37.56 3.29
CA PHE A 253 9.74 -36.88 3.05
C PHE A 253 8.53 -37.80 3.29
N ASP A 254 7.47 -37.22 3.86
CA ASP A 254 6.18 -37.90 4.01
C ASP A 254 5.50 -38.12 2.64
N SER A 255 4.46 -38.97 2.60
CA SER A 255 3.77 -39.30 1.34
C SER A 255 3.23 -38.07 0.62
N THR A 256 2.70 -37.10 1.36
CA THR A 256 2.17 -35.83 0.83
C THR A 256 3.24 -35.01 0.14
N GLN A 257 4.44 -34.98 0.72
CA GLN A 257 5.60 -34.29 0.16
C GLN A 257 6.07 -34.99 -1.12
N LYS A 258 6.17 -36.32 -1.14
CA LYS A 258 6.51 -37.09 -2.34
C LYS A 258 5.55 -36.81 -3.50
N ASP A 259 4.26 -36.79 -3.21
CA ASP A 259 3.22 -36.48 -4.20
C ASP A 259 3.35 -35.05 -4.75
N ALA A 260 3.78 -34.09 -3.92
CA ALA A 260 3.98 -32.71 -4.35
C ALA A 260 5.20 -32.56 -5.29
N LEU A 261 6.28 -33.32 -5.06
CA LEU A 261 7.45 -33.34 -5.95
C LEU A 261 7.10 -33.94 -7.31
N ALA A 262 6.35 -35.06 -7.33
CA ALA A 262 5.88 -35.70 -8.56
C ALA A 262 4.93 -34.79 -9.35
N TRP A 263 4.04 -34.08 -8.65
CA TRP A 263 3.19 -33.06 -9.25
C TRP A 263 4.02 -31.93 -9.89
N ALA A 264 5.10 -31.48 -9.22
CA ALA A 264 5.94 -30.41 -9.75
C ALA A 264 6.64 -30.79 -11.06
N ALA A 265 7.17 -32.02 -11.13
CA ALA A 265 7.77 -32.57 -12.37
C ALA A 265 6.75 -32.61 -13.51
N THR A 266 5.54 -33.12 -13.23
CA THR A 266 4.44 -33.17 -14.19
C THR A 266 4.03 -31.77 -14.67
N ALA A 267 3.88 -30.82 -13.75
CA ALA A 267 3.48 -29.45 -14.04
C ALA A 267 4.51 -28.71 -14.92
N LEU A 268 5.80 -29.00 -14.73
CA LEU A 268 6.90 -28.43 -15.52
C LEU A 268 7.22 -29.21 -16.80
N LYS A 269 6.52 -30.33 -17.05
CA LYS A 269 6.79 -31.27 -18.15
C LYS A 269 8.26 -31.72 -18.15
N ALA A 270 8.73 -32.13 -16.98
CA ALA A 270 10.10 -32.56 -16.71
C ALA A 270 10.11 -33.92 -16.00
N GLU A 271 11.23 -34.63 -16.06
CA GLU A 271 11.43 -35.80 -15.21
C GLU A 271 11.73 -35.37 -13.77
N PRO A 272 11.34 -36.12 -12.73
CA PRO A 272 11.65 -35.75 -11.35
C PRO A 272 13.15 -35.56 -11.07
N SER A 273 14.00 -36.27 -11.81
CA SER A 273 15.47 -36.12 -11.76
C SER A 273 15.99 -34.81 -12.34
N ASP A 274 15.20 -34.11 -13.16
CA ASP A 274 15.57 -32.80 -13.73
C ASP A 274 15.40 -31.66 -12.72
N LEU A 275 14.72 -31.91 -11.59
CA LEU A 275 14.46 -30.95 -10.54
C LEU A 275 15.50 -31.11 -9.43
N LEU A 276 16.44 -30.17 -9.36
CA LEU A 276 17.49 -30.18 -8.35
C LEU A 276 16.97 -29.51 -7.07
N TRP A 277 16.51 -30.31 -6.11
CA TRP A 277 15.93 -29.84 -4.86
C TRP A 277 16.98 -29.25 -3.92
N GLU A 278 16.61 -28.17 -3.24
CA GLU A 278 17.42 -27.50 -2.23
C GLU A 278 16.76 -27.65 -0.84
N GLU A 279 17.50 -27.37 0.23
CA GLU A 279 16.95 -27.39 1.59
C GLU A 279 15.74 -26.44 1.74
N PRO A 280 14.80 -26.74 2.67
CA PRO A 280 13.59 -25.93 2.87
C PRO A 280 13.91 -24.46 3.15
N VAL A 281 13.34 -23.54 2.37
CA VAL A 281 13.63 -22.10 2.45
C VAL A 281 12.89 -21.42 3.62
N LYS A 282 11.66 -21.88 3.92
CA LYS A 282 10.83 -21.29 4.99
C LYS A 282 9.79 -22.31 5.49
N ARG A 283 9.60 -22.40 6.80
CA ARG A 283 8.38 -22.97 7.41
C ARG A 283 7.45 -21.81 7.75
N GLY A 284 6.40 -21.58 6.96
CA GLY A 284 5.33 -20.65 7.29
C GLY A 284 4.29 -21.27 8.22
N MET A 285 3.40 -20.46 8.79
CA MET A 285 2.33 -20.93 9.69
C MET A 285 1.23 -21.73 8.96
N THR A 286 1.01 -21.46 7.66
CA THR A 286 -0.02 -22.12 6.82
C THR A 286 0.57 -23.01 5.73
N ASN A 287 1.80 -22.74 5.25
CA ASN A 287 2.38 -23.36 4.07
C ASN A 287 3.82 -23.83 4.31
N ARG A 288 4.21 -24.95 3.67
CA ARG A 288 5.62 -25.39 3.56
C ARG A 288 6.15 -25.05 2.17
N THR A 289 7.32 -24.41 2.12
CA THR A 289 7.93 -23.99 0.85
C THR A 289 9.27 -24.69 0.64
N LEU A 290 9.39 -25.40 -0.49
CA LEU A 290 10.60 -26.09 -0.94
C LEU A 290 11.21 -25.33 -2.11
N ALA A 291 12.53 -25.16 -2.14
CA ALA A 291 13.21 -24.61 -3.31
C ALA A 291 13.77 -25.71 -4.20
N PHE A 292 13.86 -25.43 -5.49
CA PHE A 292 14.55 -26.29 -6.45
C PHE A 292 15.07 -25.48 -7.63
N ARG A 293 16.00 -26.06 -8.38
CA ARG A 293 16.47 -25.53 -9.66
C ARG A 293 15.96 -26.35 -10.82
N PHE A 294 15.62 -25.65 -11.89
CA PHE A 294 15.21 -26.24 -13.17
C PHE A 294 15.68 -25.35 -14.31
N LYS A 295 16.41 -25.92 -15.28
CA LYS A 295 16.98 -25.17 -16.43
C LYS A 295 17.77 -23.90 -16.02
N ASN A 296 18.67 -24.03 -15.04
CA ASN A 296 19.51 -22.96 -14.45
C ASN A 296 18.75 -21.81 -13.74
N GLU A 297 17.45 -21.95 -13.53
CA GLU A 297 16.63 -20.98 -12.81
C GLU A 297 16.14 -21.58 -11.48
N ARG A 298 15.89 -20.74 -10.48
CA ARG A 298 15.46 -21.16 -9.14
C ARG A 298 13.96 -20.94 -8.98
N TYR A 299 13.28 -21.90 -8.36
CA TYR A 299 11.83 -21.93 -8.17
C TYR A 299 11.47 -22.34 -6.75
N LEU A 300 10.23 -22.04 -6.37
CA LEU A 300 9.62 -22.37 -5.11
C LEU A 300 8.38 -23.24 -5.34
N LEU A 301 8.33 -24.40 -4.69
CA LEU A 301 7.14 -25.24 -4.58
C LEU A 301 6.48 -24.96 -3.22
N ARG A 302 5.27 -24.40 -3.24
CA ARG A 302 4.41 -24.27 -2.06
C ARG A 302 3.53 -25.51 -1.93
N VAL A 303 3.63 -26.17 -0.79
CA VAL A 303 2.77 -27.28 -0.37
C VAL A 303 1.88 -26.81 0.77
N PRO A 304 0.55 -26.81 0.61
CA PRO A 304 -0.36 -26.41 1.66
C PRO A 304 -0.20 -27.25 2.94
N GLY A 305 -0.27 -26.59 4.10
CA GLY A 305 -0.17 -27.26 5.39
C GLY A 305 -1.39 -28.13 5.70
N ALA A 306 -1.21 -29.14 6.56
CA ALA A 306 -2.30 -30.00 7.03
C ALA A 306 -3.43 -29.17 7.68
N GLY A 307 -4.68 -29.49 7.34
CA GLY A 307 -5.87 -28.80 7.85
C GLY A 307 -6.16 -27.42 7.24
N THR A 308 -5.36 -26.94 6.27
CA THR A 308 -5.64 -25.64 5.61
C THR A 308 -6.73 -25.70 4.55
N SER A 309 -7.06 -26.89 4.03
CA SER A 309 -8.14 -27.10 3.07
C SER A 309 -9.52 -26.73 3.61
N GLU A 310 -9.71 -26.81 4.92
CA GLU A 310 -10.96 -26.40 5.59
C GLU A 310 -11.05 -24.88 5.79
N LEU A 311 -9.90 -24.19 5.79
CA LEU A 311 -9.82 -22.75 6.07
C LEU A 311 -9.80 -21.88 4.81
N LEU A 312 -9.29 -22.43 3.71
CA LEU A 312 -8.94 -21.71 2.49
C LEU A 312 -9.62 -22.31 1.26
N ASN A 313 -10.18 -21.44 0.43
CA ASN A 313 -10.81 -21.84 -0.82
C ASN A 313 -9.82 -21.71 -1.98
N ARG A 314 -9.28 -22.84 -2.44
CA ARG A 314 -8.24 -22.87 -3.48
C ARG A 314 -8.76 -22.50 -4.88
N HIS A 315 -10.07 -22.61 -5.12
CA HIS A 315 -10.67 -22.08 -6.35
C HIS A 315 -10.70 -20.55 -6.36
N GLN A 316 -11.00 -19.92 -5.21
CA GLN A 316 -10.93 -18.46 -5.06
C GLN A 316 -9.50 -17.94 -5.23
N GLU A 317 -8.51 -18.66 -4.69
CA GLU A 317 -7.09 -18.33 -4.91
C GLU A 317 -6.70 -18.41 -6.40
N ALA A 318 -7.22 -19.40 -7.14
CA ALA A 318 -7.02 -19.47 -8.59
C ALA A 318 -7.67 -18.30 -9.35
N ASP A 319 -8.86 -17.85 -8.92
CA ASP A 319 -9.51 -16.65 -9.48
C ASP A 319 -8.63 -15.41 -9.31
N VAL A 320 -8.02 -15.25 -8.13
CA VAL A 320 -7.08 -14.15 -7.87
C VAL A 320 -5.86 -14.24 -8.77
N TYR A 321 -5.19 -15.39 -8.84
CA TYR A 321 -4.01 -15.55 -9.70
C TYR A 321 -4.31 -15.28 -11.18
N ARG A 322 -5.52 -15.61 -11.65
CA ARG A 322 -5.96 -15.22 -13.00
C ARG A 322 -6.12 -13.72 -13.14
N ALA A 323 -6.73 -13.04 -12.16
CA ALA A 323 -6.95 -11.59 -12.19
C ALA A 323 -5.63 -10.81 -12.15
N ILE A 324 -4.66 -11.23 -11.33
CA ILE A 324 -3.37 -10.53 -11.16
C ILE A 324 -2.29 -10.97 -12.15
N ALA A 325 -2.57 -11.89 -13.08
CA ALA A 325 -1.55 -12.49 -13.95
C ALA A 325 -0.75 -11.46 -14.79
N ALA A 326 -1.38 -10.36 -15.18
CA ALA A 326 -0.76 -9.27 -15.93
C ALA A 326 -0.31 -8.09 -15.03
N TRP A 327 -0.59 -8.15 -13.72
CA TRP A 327 -0.22 -7.11 -12.79
C TRP A 327 1.28 -7.22 -12.45
N PRO A 328 2.10 -6.17 -12.69
CA PRO A 328 3.56 -6.28 -12.71
C PRO A 328 4.19 -6.57 -11.34
N HIS A 329 3.43 -6.41 -10.26
CA HIS A 329 3.88 -6.57 -8.89
C HIS A 329 3.44 -7.91 -8.27
N ALA A 330 2.76 -8.78 -9.02
CA ALA A 330 2.43 -10.13 -8.59
C ALA A 330 3.65 -11.06 -8.71
N GLU A 331 3.74 -12.07 -7.84
CA GLU A 331 4.70 -13.15 -8.02
C GLU A 331 4.51 -13.89 -9.35
N LYS A 332 5.60 -14.31 -9.98
CA LYS A 332 5.53 -15.08 -11.22
C LYS A 332 5.21 -16.55 -10.93
N VAL A 333 3.95 -16.93 -11.11
CA VAL A 333 3.47 -18.31 -10.97
C VAL A 333 3.62 -19.07 -12.29
N LEU A 334 4.23 -20.26 -12.22
CA LEU A 334 4.39 -21.16 -13.37
C LEU A 334 3.28 -22.22 -13.42
N ALA A 335 2.84 -22.69 -12.25
CA ALA A 335 1.79 -23.67 -12.12
C ALA A 335 1.03 -23.46 -10.80
N PHE A 336 -0.29 -23.62 -10.84
CA PHE A 336 -1.15 -23.59 -9.66
C PHE A 336 -2.22 -24.68 -9.82
N ASP A 337 -2.40 -25.49 -8.77
CA ASP A 337 -3.44 -26.51 -8.72
C ASP A 337 -4.62 -26.01 -7.87
N PRO A 338 -5.80 -25.73 -8.47
CA PRO A 338 -6.96 -25.22 -7.75
C PRO A 338 -7.64 -26.25 -6.84
N LEU A 339 -7.29 -27.54 -6.94
CA LEU A 339 -7.83 -28.59 -6.07
C LEU A 339 -6.97 -28.75 -4.81
N THR A 340 -5.66 -28.82 -5.00
CA THR A 340 -4.73 -29.09 -3.88
C THR A 340 -4.13 -27.82 -3.28
N GLY A 341 -4.16 -26.68 -3.97
CA GLY A 341 -3.51 -25.43 -3.56
C GLY A 341 -1.99 -25.42 -3.75
N ARG A 342 -1.44 -26.45 -4.41
CA ARG A 342 -0.01 -26.53 -4.76
C ARG A 342 0.33 -25.45 -5.78
N LYS A 343 1.49 -24.80 -5.60
CA LYS A 343 1.93 -23.69 -6.44
C LYS A 343 3.42 -23.80 -6.74
N ILE A 344 3.80 -23.53 -7.98
CA ILE A 344 5.19 -23.30 -8.39
C ILE A 344 5.34 -21.84 -8.76
N SER A 345 6.21 -21.10 -8.09
CA SER A 345 6.57 -19.73 -8.44
C SER A 345 8.07 -19.56 -8.66
N LYS A 346 8.45 -18.52 -9.41
CA LYS A 346 9.86 -18.19 -9.63
C LYS A 346 10.46 -17.60 -8.34
N PHE A 347 11.66 -18.06 -7.96
CA PHE A 347 12.40 -17.45 -6.86
C PHE A 347 12.92 -16.07 -7.26
N ILE A 348 12.79 -15.09 -6.38
CA ILE A 348 13.24 -13.71 -6.61
C ILE A 348 14.65 -13.58 -6.01
N THR A 349 15.68 -13.58 -6.85
CA THR A 349 17.07 -13.46 -6.41
C THR A 349 17.38 -12.04 -5.95
N GLY A 350 18.16 -11.91 -4.87
CA GLY A 350 18.57 -10.60 -4.33
C GLY A 350 17.44 -9.81 -3.65
N SER A 351 16.34 -10.48 -3.30
CA SER A 351 15.24 -9.86 -2.55
C SER A 351 15.38 -10.06 -1.04
N HIS A 352 14.86 -9.12 -0.25
CA HIS A 352 14.60 -9.26 1.18
C HIS A 352 13.11 -8.98 1.48
N THR A 353 12.59 -9.46 2.61
CA THR A 353 11.24 -9.11 3.06
C THR A 353 11.18 -7.66 3.52
N CYS A 354 10.04 -7.00 3.34
CA CYS A 354 9.85 -5.60 3.73
C CYS A 354 10.18 -5.41 5.21
N ARG A 355 11.10 -4.50 5.53
CA ARG A 355 11.41 -4.17 6.92
C ARG A 355 10.41 -3.13 7.42
N PRO A 356 9.55 -3.44 8.41
CA PRO A 356 8.38 -2.62 8.74
C PRO A 356 8.71 -1.25 9.35
N TYR A 357 9.96 -0.98 9.74
CA TYR A 357 10.38 0.33 10.24
C TYR A 357 11.35 1.05 9.29
N ASN A 358 11.65 0.46 8.13
CA ASN A 358 12.48 1.09 7.11
C ASN A 358 11.61 1.93 6.17
N LEU A 359 11.85 3.24 6.13
CA LEU A 359 11.03 4.17 5.34
C LEU A 359 11.07 3.90 3.83
N ALA A 360 12.20 3.42 3.29
CA ALA A 360 12.34 3.14 1.86
C ALA A 360 11.52 1.91 1.47
N ASP A 361 11.63 0.82 2.24
CA ASP A 361 10.84 -0.38 2.06
C ASP A 361 9.34 -0.05 2.17
N LEU A 362 8.92 0.64 3.25
CA LEU A 362 7.51 1.01 3.45
C LEU A 362 6.94 1.83 2.30
N LYS A 363 7.68 2.84 1.81
CA LYS A 363 7.20 3.63 0.67
C LYS A 363 6.99 2.74 -0.55
N LEU A 364 7.93 1.86 -0.86
CA LEU A 364 7.82 0.99 -2.03
C LEU A 364 6.66 -0.01 -1.90
N SER A 365 6.48 -0.58 -0.71
CA SER A 365 5.36 -1.47 -0.38
C SER A 365 4.01 -0.76 -0.49
N LEU A 366 3.89 0.46 0.05
CA LEU A 366 2.65 1.24 -0.01
C LEU A 366 2.33 1.73 -1.42
N HIS A 367 3.33 2.10 -2.23
CA HIS A 367 3.09 2.40 -3.65
C HIS A 367 2.55 1.19 -4.39
N THR A 368 3.13 0.01 -4.14
CA THR A 368 2.70 -1.24 -4.76
C THR A 368 1.27 -1.62 -4.33
N LEU A 369 0.96 -1.49 -3.04
CA LEU A 369 -0.38 -1.71 -2.53
C LEU A 369 -1.39 -0.70 -3.11
N ARG A 370 -1.00 0.58 -3.23
CA ARG A 370 -1.85 1.62 -3.82
C ARG A 370 -2.15 1.32 -5.29
N ASP A 371 -1.15 0.85 -6.04
CA ASP A 371 -1.31 0.41 -7.42
C ASP A 371 -2.29 -0.77 -7.52
N LEU A 372 -2.20 -1.76 -6.63
CA LEU A 372 -3.17 -2.88 -6.56
C LEU A 372 -4.61 -2.36 -6.39
N HIS A 373 -4.83 -1.48 -5.42
CA HIS A 373 -6.15 -0.91 -5.14
C HIS A 373 -6.71 -0.07 -6.29
N GLN A 374 -5.85 0.47 -7.16
CA GLN A 374 -6.23 1.30 -8.30
C GLN A 374 -6.27 0.54 -9.64
N ALA A 375 -5.76 -0.69 -9.70
CA ALA A 375 -5.62 -1.48 -10.92
C ALA A 375 -6.97 -1.97 -11.52
N ALA A 376 -8.10 -1.63 -10.90
CA ALA A 376 -9.46 -2.03 -11.31
C ALA A 376 -9.61 -3.56 -11.52
N LEU A 377 -8.84 -4.35 -10.77
CA LEU A 377 -8.91 -5.81 -10.77
C LEU A 377 -10.11 -6.27 -9.93
N THR A 378 -10.81 -7.30 -10.40
CA THR A 378 -12.01 -7.83 -9.74
C THR A 378 -12.02 -9.35 -9.70
N VAL A 379 -12.53 -9.91 -8.60
CA VAL A 379 -12.79 -11.35 -8.42
C VAL A 379 -14.23 -11.55 -7.92
N PRO A 380 -14.84 -12.74 -8.10
CA PRO A 380 -16.27 -12.93 -7.82
C PRO A 380 -16.61 -13.03 -6.32
N HIS A 381 -15.60 -13.16 -5.45
CA HIS A 381 -15.77 -13.34 -4.02
C HIS A 381 -15.30 -12.13 -3.21
N ARG A 382 -15.85 -12.00 -2.00
CA ARG A 382 -15.53 -10.95 -1.02
C ARG A 382 -14.97 -11.56 0.26
N PHE A 383 -14.15 -10.81 0.98
CA PHE A 383 -13.66 -11.23 2.30
C PHE A 383 -14.52 -10.62 3.41
N ASP A 384 -15.56 -11.29 3.86
CA ASP A 384 -16.42 -10.74 4.93
C ASP A 384 -15.81 -10.99 6.32
N LEU A 385 -15.44 -9.92 7.01
CA LEU A 385 -14.80 -9.99 8.33
C LEU A 385 -15.71 -10.62 9.39
N ALA A 386 -17.01 -10.33 9.37
CA ALA A 386 -17.95 -10.88 10.34
C ALA A 386 -18.19 -12.37 10.10
N GLU A 387 -18.37 -12.76 8.84
CA GLU A 387 -18.50 -14.19 8.46
C GLU A 387 -17.23 -14.96 8.85
N LYS A 388 -16.04 -14.40 8.62
CA LYS A 388 -14.77 -15.06 8.98
C LYS A 388 -14.54 -15.16 10.49
N ILE A 389 -14.88 -14.12 11.25
CA ILE A 389 -14.85 -14.17 12.73
C ILE A 389 -15.77 -15.28 13.24
N ASN A 390 -17.01 -15.35 12.72
CA ASN A 390 -17.97 -16.39 13.12
C ASN A 390 -17.48 -17.79 12.74
N PHE A 391 -16.97 -17.95 11.52
CA PHE A 391 -16.40 -19.21 11.05
C PHE A 391 -15.29 -19.73 11.98
N TYR A 392 -14.30 -18.91 12.34
CA TYR A 392 -13.27 -19.35 13.29
C TYR A 392 -13.82 -19.58 14.70
N THR A 393 -14.81 -18.81 15.13
CA THR A 393 -15.48 -19.00 16.44
C THR A 393 -16.17 -20.38 16.50
N GLU A 394 -16.85 -20.78 15.43
CA GLU A 394 -17.50 -22.09 15.32
C GLU A 394 -16.48 -23.23 15.33
N LEU A 395 -15.34 -23.06 14.64
CA LEU A 395 -14.24 -24.03 14.65
C LEU A 395 -13.61 -24.23 16.04
N CYS A 396 -13.65 -23.22 16.92
CA CYS A 396 -13.21 -23.35 18.30
C CYS A 396 -14.16 -24.19 19.19
N GLN A 397 -15.34 -24.59 18.68
CA GLN A 397 -16.30 -25.49 19.35
C GLN A 397 -16.72 -25.09 20.78
N GLY A 398 -16.70 -23.79 21.10
CA GLY A 398 -17.08 -23.28 22.42
C GLY A 398 -16.01 -23.39 23.50
N GLU A 399 -14.79 -23.80 23.15
CA GLU A 399 -13.64 -23.74 24.06
C GLU A 399 -13.41 -22.30 24.54
N PRO A 400 -13.17 -22.09 25.85
CA PRO A 400 -13.00 -20.76 26.39
C PRO A 400 -11.71 -20.11 25.89
N SER A 401 -11.79 -18.82 25.57
CA SER A 401 -10.60 -18.00 25.30
C SER A 401 -9.74 -17.91 26.58
N PRO A 402 -8.39 -17.92 26.46
CA PRO A 402 -7.51 -17.67 27.61
C PRO A 402 -7.62 -16.25 28.16
N PHE A 403 -8.26 -15.33 27.44
CA PHE A 403 -8.42 -13.93 27.84
C PHE A 403 -9.77 -13.69 28.53
N GLN A 404 -9.73 -13.27 29.79
CA GLN A 404 -10.94 -13.07 30.61
C GLN A 404 -11.93 -12.05 30.00
N ASP A 405 -11.42 -10.99 29.37
CA ASP A 405 -12.24 -9.92 28.79
C ASP A 405 -12.75 -10.23 27.38
N HIS A 406 -12.50 -11.43 26.84
CA HIS A 406 -12.74 -11.76 25.43
C HIS A 406 -14.20 -11.52 25.00
N ALA A 407 -15.17 -11.91 25.82
CA ALA A 407 -16.59 -11.70 25.53
C ALA A 407 -16.98 -10.20 25.44
N ALA A 408 -16.39 -9.35 26.30
CA ALA A 408 -16.64 -7.91 26.28
C ALA A 408 -15.99 -7.24 25.05
N VAL A 409 -14.80 -7.70 24.67
CA VAL A 409 -14.13 -7.27 23.42
C VAL A 409 -14.96 -7.69 22.22
N ARG A 410 -15.46 -8.93 22.17
CA ARG A 410 -16.36 -9.41 21.10
C ARG A 410 -17.55 -8.48 20.88
N GLN A 411 -18.26 -8.10 21.94
CA GLN A 411 -19.40 -7.17 21.84
C GLN A 411 -18.98 -5.80 21.27
N SER A 412 -17.78 -5.34 21.60
CA SER A 412 -17.22 -4.10 21.05
C SER A 412 -16.92 -4.24 19.56
N ILE A 413 -16.36 -5.37 19.15
CA ILE A 413 -16.09 -5.71 17.74
C ILE A 413 -17.38 -5.80 16.94
N ASP A 414 -18.43 -6.44 17.46
CA ASP A 414 -19.72 -6.54 16.78
C ASP A 414 -20.33 -5.14 16.51
N ARG A 415 -20.22 -4.22 17.47
CA ARG A 415 -20.66 -2.82 17.28
C ARG A 415 -19.85 -2.09 16.21
N ILE A 416 -18.55 -2.34 16.15
CA ILE A 416 -17.67 -1.75 15.12
C ILE A 416 -17.99 -2.33 13.74
N LEU A 417 -18.25 -3.64 13.64
CA LEU A 417 -18.67 -4.29 12.39
C LEU A 417 -20.00 -3.71 11.90
N VAL A 418 -20.97 -3.46 12.78
CA VAL A 418 -22.23 -2.78 12.44
C VAL A 418 -21.96 -1.38 11.87
N TRP A 419 -21.07 -0.61 12.50
CA TRP A 419 -20.70 0.71 11.99
C TRP A 419 -20.00 0.64 10.64
N LEU A 420 -18.97 -0.20 10.48
CA LEU A 420 -18.26 -0.40 9.22
C LEU A 420 -19.21 -0.81 8.08
N ASN A 421 -20.14 -1.73 8.36
CA ASN A 421 -21.14 -2.18 7.40
C ASN A 421 -22.18 -1.10 7.03
N SER A 422 -22.33 -0.06 7.84
CA SER A 422 -23.20 1.08 7.55
C SER A 422 -22.57 2.13 6.63
N LEU A 423 -21.25 2.07 6.45
CA LEU A 423 -20.50 3.01 5.61
C LEU A 423 -20.66 2.66 4.11
N PRO A 424 -20.46 3.62 3.21
CA PRO A 424 -20.39 3.34 1.78
C PRO A 424 -19.29 2.32 1.49
N ARG A 425 -19.62 1.33 0.66
CA ARG A 425 -18.69 0.29 0.25
C ARG A 425 -17.89 0.77 -0.96
N HIS A 426 -16.60 0.91 -0.78
CA HIS A 426 -15.64 1.09 -1.86
C HIS A 426 -14.72 -0.13 -1.86
N GLU A 427 -15.14 -1.18 -2.55
CA GLU A 427 -14.41 -2.44 -2.58
C GLU A 427 -13.48 -2.50 -3.78
N THR A 428 -12.24 -2.89 -3.52
CA THR A 428 -11.20 -3.17 -4.52
C THR A 428 -10.64 -4.57 -4.24
N LEU A 429 -9.91 -5.15 -5.19
CA LEU A 429 -9.11 -6.33 -4.88
C LEU A 429 -8.08 -5.94 -3.81
N CYS A 430 -8.19 -6.57 -2.63
CA CYS A 430 -7.26 -6.41 -1.52
C CYS A 430 -6.47 -7.71 -1.34
N HIS A 431 -5.26 -7.60 -0.83
CA HIS A 431 -4.43 -8.76 -0.53
C HIS A 431 -4.98 -9.54 0.67
N ILE A 432 -5.59 -8.86 1.64
CA ILE A 432 -6.14 -9.34 2.92
C ILE A 432 -5.07 -9.88 3.88
N ASP A 433 -3.96 -10.40 3.37
CA ASP A 433 -2.78 -10.76 4.14
C ASP A 433 -1.56 -9.90 3.77
N PHE A 434 -1.79 -8.60 3.55
CA PHE A 434 -0.71 -7.66 3.27
C PHE A 434 0.14 -7.46 4.53
N ASN A 435 1.31 -8.08 4.56
CA ASN A 435 2.21 -8.04 5.71
C ASN A 435 3.70 -7.95 5.28
N PRO A 436 4.62 -7.62 6.19
CA PRO A 436 6.06 -7.52 5.91
C PRO A 436 6.67 -8.76 5.24
N ASP A 437 6.25 -9.97 5.65
CA ASP A 437 6.79 -11.23 5.14
C ASP A 437 6.31 -11.58 3.73
N ASN A 438 5.10 -11.13 3.37
CA ASN A 438 4.48 -11.31 2.06
C ASN A 438 4.85 -10.19 1.07
N THR A 439 5.75 -9.29 1.46
CA THR A 439 6.18 -8.16 0.66
C THR A 439 7.68 -8.26 0.38
N LEU A 440 8.06 -8.62 -0.85
CA LEU A 440 9.45 -8.82 -1.23
C LEU A 440 10.01 -7.59 -1.95
N ILE A 441 11.16 -7.10 -1.50
CA ILE A 441 11.86 -5.92 -2.04
C ILE A 441 13.14 -6.38 -2.73
N ALA A 442 13.29 -6.05 -4.01
CA ALA A 442 14.50 -6.29 -4.81
C ALA A 442 14.91 -5.01 -5.53
N GLY A 443 15.89 -4.28 -4.98
CA GLY A 443 16.30 -2.98 -5.49
C GLY A 443 15.15 -1.95 -5.44
N LYS A 444 14.61 -1.58 -6.61
CA LYS A 444 13.46 -0.65 -6.74
C LYS A 444 12.14 -1.36 -7.04
N GLN A 445 12.14 -2.69 -7.07
CA GLN A 445 10.94 -3.48 -7.31
C GLN A 445 10.40 -4.04 -6.00
N CYS A 446 9.08 -3.99 -5.86
CA CYS A 446 8.35 -4.67 -4.81
C CYS A 446 7.40 -5.68 -5.46
N THR A 447 7.37 -6.88 -4.89
CA THR A 447 6.53 -8.00 -5.34
C THR A 447 5.71 -8.49 -4.16
N LEU A 448 4.39 -8.60 -4.34
CA LEU A 448 3.49 -9.19 -3.37
C LEU A 448 3.31 -10.69 -3.65
N ILE A 449 3.39 -11.49 -2.60
CA ILE A 449 3.32 -12.95 -2.65
C ILE A 449 2.24 -13.47 -1.70
N ASP A 450 1.82 -14.72 -1.92
CA ASP A 450 0.90 -15.45 -1.03
C ASP A 450 -0.53 -14.87 -0.96
N TRP A 451 -1.23 -15.00 -2.08
CA TRP A 451 -2.55 -14.40 -2.34
C TRP A 451 -3.75 -15.23 -1.84
N GLU A 452 -3.54 -16.13 -0.89
CA GLU A 452 -4.55 -17.14 -0.52
C GLU A 452 -5.81 -16.59 0.16
N TYR A 453 -5.72 -15.39 0.74
CA TYR A 453 -6.83 -14.67 1.38
C TYR A 453 -7.43 -13.56 0.52
N ALA A 454 -6.81 -13.24 -0.62
CA ALA A 454 -7.15 -12.07 -1.41
C ALA A 454 -8.59 -12.12 -1.96
N ALA A 455 -9.29 -11.00 -1.88
CA ALA A 455 -10.69 -10.88 -2.28
C ALA A 455 -11.10 -9.41 -2.43
N MET A 456 -12.35 -9.16 -2.85
CA MET A 456 -12.94 -7.83 -2.80
C MET A 456 -13.16 -7.39 -1.34
N GLN A 457 -12.62 -6.23 -0.97
CA GLN A 457 -12.76 -5.60 0.35
C GLN A 457 -12.41 -4.10 0.29
N ASP A 458 -12.64 -3.36 1.37
CA ASP A 458 -12.14 -2.01 1.55
C ASP A 458 -10.60 -1.96 1.60
N PRO A 459 -9.94 -1.11 0.79
CA PRO A 459 -8.47 -1.03 0.72
C PRO A 459 -7.79 -0.62 2.03
N LEU A 460 -8.51 0.03 2.96
CA LEU A 460 -7.96 0.37 4.28
C LEU A 460 -7.84 -0.86 5.20
N CYS A 461 -8.46 -1.98 4.85
CA CYS A 461 -8.30 -3.24 5.55
C CYS A 461 -6.85 -3.75 5.46
N ASP A 462 -6.21 -3.66 4.29
CA ASP A 462 -4.82 -4.11 4.12
C ASP A 462 -3.83 -3.31 4.99
N LEU A 463 -4.10 -2.02 5.23
CA LEU A 463 -3.29 -1.22 6.16
C LEU A 463 -3.37 -1.76 7.60
N ALA A 464 -4.55 -2.19 8.03
CA ALA A 464 -4.74 -2.77 9.33
C ALA A 464 -4.04 -4.13 9.45
N MET A 465 -4.13 -4.98 8.41
CA MET A 465 -3.47 -6.29 8.36
C MET A 465 -1.95 -6.15 8.49
N PHE A 466 -1.35 -5.19 7.78
CA PHE A 466 0.07 -4.89 7.90
C PHE A 466 0.46 -4.46 9.31
N ALA A 467 -0.34 -3.55 9.90
CA ALA A 467 -0.03 -2.97 11.19
C ALA A 467 -0.10 -3.97 12.35
N VAL A 468 -1.13 -4.83 12.37
CA VAL A 468 -1.28 -5.85 13.43
C VAL A 468 -0.21 -6.95 13.32
N TYR A 469 0.24 -7.27 12.11
CA TYR A 469 1.35 -8.21 11.90
C TYR A 469 2.70 -7.59 12.28
N ALA A 470 2.94 -6.34 11.89
CA ALA A 470 4.20 -5.64 12.14
C ALA A 470 4.41 -5.22 13.62
N GLY A 471 3.39 -5.40 14.47
CA GLY A 471 3.46 -5.01 15.88
C GLY A 471 3.58 -3.49 16.06
N TYR A 472 2.92 -2.70 15.21
CA TYR A 472 2.97 -1.25 15.29
C TYR A 472 2.35 -0.67 16.57
N SER A 473 3.10 0.24 17.21
CA SER A 473 2.53 1.18 18.18
C SER A 473 1.55 2.13 17.48
N ARG A 474 0.74 2.86 18.26
CA ARG A 474 -0.18 3.87 17.71
C ARG A 474 0.56 4.93 16.88
N GLU A 475 1.70 5.39 17.37
CA GLU A 475 2.51 6.40 16.66
C GLU A 475 3.09 5.85 15.35
N ALA A 476 3.45 4.57 15.31
CA ALA A 476 3.91 3.92 14.09
C ALA A 476 2.76 3.74 13.08
N LEU A 477 1.59 3.31 13.56
CA LEU A 477 0.38 3.21 12.76
C LEU A 477 -0.04 4.57 12.17
N ASP A 478 -0.02 5.63 12.98
CA ASP A 478 -0.38 6.98 12.49
C ASP A 478 0.56 7.45 11.37
N ARG A 479 1.87 7.26 11.54
CA ARG A 479 2.84 7.56 10.48
C ARG A 479 2.61 6.70 9.24
N PHE A 480 2.24 5.44 9.41
CA PHE A 480 1.98 4.52 8.31
C PHE A 480 0.72 4.92 7.51
N ILE A 481 -0.35 5.30 8.21
CA ILE A 481 -1.57 5.85 7.59
C ILE A 481 -1.23 7.14 6.83
N ASP A 482 -0.52 8.08 7.47
CA ASP A 482 -0.13 9.34 6.83
C ASP A 482 0.71 9.11 5.56
N LEU A 483 1.64 8.14 5.59
CA LEU A 483 2.43 7.75 4.42
C LEU A 483 1.58 7.23 3.26
N TYR A 484 0.57 6.42 3.54
CA TYR A 484 -0.32 5.87 2.50
C TYR A 484 -1.12 6.96 1.79
N PHE A 485 -1.72 7.88 2.54
CA PHE A 485 -2.51 8.98 1.95
C PHE A 485 -1.64 10.06 1.29
N ALA A 486 -0.42 10.28 1.78
CA ALA A 486 0.53 11.20 1.18
C ALA A 486 0.92 10.80 -0.25
N LEU A 487 0.73 9.53 -0.66
CA LEU A 487 0.96 9.08 -2.04
C LEU A 487 0.08 9.82 -3.06
N ASP A 488 -1.14 10.20 -2.68
CA ASP A 488 -2.03 10.99 -3.53
C ASP A 488 -1.89 12.51 -3.27
N GLY A 489 -0.94 12.92 -2.41
CA GLY A 489 -0.81 14.29 -1.95
C GLY A 489 -1.96 14.73 -1.02
N ILE A 490 -2.58 13.78 -0.31
CA ILE A 490 -3.73 14.02 0.56
C ILE A 490 -3.31 13.77 2.02
N THR A 491 -3.84 14.59 2.94
CA THR A 491 -3.77 14.32 4.38
C THR A 491 -5.03 13.57 4.80
N PRO A 492 -4.93 12.44 5.54
CA PRO A 492 -6.10 11.73 6.02
C PRO A 492 -6.85 12.58 7.06
N GLU A 493 -8.17 12.66 6.92
CA GLU A 493 -9.01 13.29 7.94
C GLU A 493 -9.24 12.28 9.09
N PRO A 494 -9.80 12.72 10.23
CA PRO A 494 -10.03 11.82 11.35
C PRO A 494 -10.97 10.65 11.07
N PHE A 495 -11.84 10.76 10.06
CA PHE A 495 -12.68 9.64 9.60
C PHE A 495 -11.84 8.49 9.04
N GLU A 496 -10.94 8.76 8.07
CA GLU A 496 -10.14 7.71 7.45
C GLU A 496 -9.23 7.03 8.48
N ARG A 497 -8.64 7.81 9.39
CA ARG A 497 -7.81 7.27 10.49
C ARG A 497 -8.64 6.40 11.44
N LEU A 498 -9.82 6.85 11.87
CA LEU A 498 -10.71 6.07 12.72
C LEU A 498 -11.18 4.78 12.04
N LYS A 499 -11.40 4.81 10.72
CA LYS A 499 -11.76 3.63 9.94
C LYS A 499 -10.63 2.60 9.90
N VAL A 500 -9.37 3.03 9.74
CA VAL A 500 -8.21 2.11 9.87
C VAL A 500 -8.12 1.54 11.28
N TYR A 501 -8.29 2.35 12.33
CA TYR A 501 -8.32 1.87 13.71
C TYR A 501 -9.41 0.82 13.96
N ALA A 502 -10.58 1.01 13.36
CA ALA A 502 -11.66 0.02 13.41
C ALA A 502 -11.26 -1.29 12.73
N TYR A 503 -10.64 -1.24 11.55
CA TYR A 503 -10.08 -2.43 10.92
C TYR A 503 -8.97 -3.08 11.75
N VAL A 504 -8.11 -2.31 12.43
CA VAL A 504 -7.08 -2.85 13.35
C VAL A 504 -7.72 -3.60 14.51
N ALA A 505 -8.79 -3.05 15.10
CA ALA A 505 -9.52 -3.74 16.16
C ALA A 505 -10.14 -5.06 15.67
N VAL A 506 -10.81 -5.03 14.51
CA VAL A 506 -11.47 -6.20 13.92
C VAL A 506 -10.44 -7.25 13.47
N ALA A 507 -9.34 -6.84 12.83
CA ALA A 507 -8.25 -7.73 12.40
C ALA A 507 -7.55 -8.38 13.60
N GLY A 508 -7.24 -7.62 14.65
CA GLY A 508 -6.69 -8.17 15.89
C GLY A 508 -7.60 -9.24 16.49
N PHE A 509 -8.92 -9.03 16.46
CA PHE A 509 -9.87 -10.01 16.97
C PHE A 509 -10.02 -11.24 16.06
N LEU A 510 -10.00 -11.04 14.74
CA LEU A 510 -10.01 -12.12 13.76
C LEU A 510 -8.82 -13.05 13.96
N TRP A 511 -7.62 -12.49 14.08
CA TRP A 511 -6.39 -13.27 14.22
C TRP A 511 -6.21 -13.85 15.64
N ASP A 512 -6.80 -13.24 16.66
CA ASP A 512 -6.92 -13.82 18.00
C ASP A 512 -7.71 -15.15 17.97
N ILE A 513 -8.91 -15.16 17.37
CA ILE A 513 -9.71 -16.39 17.28
C ILE A 513 -9.02 -17.43 16.38
N TRP A 514 -8.37 -17.00 15.30
CA TRP A 514 -7.56 -17.91 14.48
C TRP A 514 -6.42 -18.56 15.29
N CYS A 515 -5.72 -17.79 16.13
CA CYS A 515 -4.69 -18.33 17.02
C CYS A 515 -5.29 -19.33 18.01
N GLN A 516 -6.47 -19.03 18.58
CA GLN A 516 -7.17 -19.94 19.47
C GLN A 516 -7.43 -21.30 18.80
N TYR A 517 -8.02 -21.29 17.61
CA TYR A 517 -8.27 -22.51 16.84
C TYR A 517 -6.98 -23.28 16.53
N LYS A 518 -5.93 -22.59 16.07
CA LYS A 518 -4.66 -23.24 15.75
C LYS A 518 -3.93 -23.76 16.99
N SER A 519 -4.09 -23.11 18.14
CA SER A 519 -3.54 -23.60 19.41
C SER A 519 -4.17 -24.93 19.82
N GLN A 520 -5.46 -25.16 19.51
CA GLN A 520 -6.12 -26.46 19.72
C GLN A 520 -5.52 -27.57 18.84
N GLN A 521 -4.89 -27.20 17.72
CA GLN A 521 -4.16 -28.12 16.83
C GLN A 521 -2.68 -28.31 17.24
N GLY A 522 -2.29 -27.80 18.42
CA GLY A 522 -0.94 -27.95 18.97
C GLY A 522 0.08 -26.94 18.46
N VAL A 523 -0.35 -25.81 17.88
CA VAL A 523 0.55 -24.73 17.42
C VAL A 523 0.70 -23.66 18.51
N GLU A 524 1.93 -23.32 18.87
CA GLU A 524 2.23 -22.26 19.83
C GLU A 524 2.57 -20.93 19.13
N PHE A 525 1.96 -19.83 19.58
CA PHE A 525 2.12 -18.50 18.98
C PHE A 525 2.84 -17.48 19.87
N GLY A 526 3.09 -17.81 21.14
CA GLY A 526 3.78 -16.92 22.08
C GLY A 526 3.15 -15.51 22.16
N GLU A 527 4.00 -14.48 22.08
CA GLU A 527 3.60 -13.06 22.18
C GLU A 527 2.68 -12.60 21.03
N TYR A 528 2.73 -13.26 19.87
CA TYR A 528 1.90 -12.88 18.72
C TYR A 528 0.41 -12.93 19.06
N TRP A 529 -0.06 -14.03 19.65
CA TRP A 529 -1.47 -14.21 20.01
C TRP A 529 -1.93 -13.15 21.01
N GLN A 530 -1.12 -12.89 22.03
CA GLN A 530 -1.41 -11.85 23.02
C GLN A 530 -1.53 -10.47 22.38
N ASN A 531 -0.64 -10.14 21.44
CA ASN A 531 -0.68 -8.87 20.74
C ASN A 531 -1.96 -8.71 19.89
N GLN A 532 -2.42 -9.77 19.21
CA GLN A 532 -3.67 -9.73 18.43
C GLN A 532 -4.87 -9.37 19.32
N PHE A 533 -5.01 -10.02 20.47
CA PHE A 533 -6.06 -9.70 21.43
C PHE A 533 -5.94 -8.27 21.99
N LEU A 534 -4.71 -7.80 22.27
CA LEU A 534 -4.49 -6.43 22.74
C LEU A 534 -4.83 -5.37 21.68
N TYR A 535 -4.57 -5.64 20.39
CA TYR A 535 -5.04 -4.78 19.30
C TYR A 535 -6.56 -4.68 19.30
N ALA A 536 -7.25 -5.82 19.37
CA ALA A 536 -8.70 -5.85 19.44
C ALA A 536 -9.21 -5.00 20.61
N LYS A 537 -8.71 -5.26 21.83
CA LYS A 537 -9.14 -4.58 23.06
C LYS A 537 -8.89 -3.08 23.05
N HIS A 538 -7.66 -2.66 22.72
CA HIS A 538 -7.29 -1.23 22.81
C HIS A 538 -7.92 -0.40 21.70
N TYR A 539 -7.90 -0.89 20.46
CA TYR A 539 -8.46 -0.14 19.35
C TYR A 539 -9.99 -0.19 19.33
N SER A 540 -10.64 -1.25 19.82
CA SER A 540 -12.11 -1.25 19.94
C SER A 540 -12.57 -0.19 20.94
N ALA A 541 -11.87 -0.05 22.07
CA ALA A 541 -12.15 0.99 23.06
C ALA A 541 -11.94 2.40 22.47
N LEU A 542 -10.81 2.63 21.80
CA LEU A 542 -10.50 3.92 21.16
C LEU A 542 -11.55 4.31 20.11
N VAL A 543 -11.95 3.36 19.28
CA VAL A 543 -12.94 3.58 18.22
C VAL A 543 -14.29 3.93 18.82
N LEU A 544 -14.78 3.13 19.77
CA LEU A 544 -16.09 3.36 20.39
C LEU A 544 -16.14 4.63 21.26
N GLN A 545 -14.99 5.08 21.79
CA GLN A 545 -14.89 6.35 22.50
C GLN A 545 -14.96 7.55 21.54
N THR A 546 -14.41 7.44 20.34
CA THR A 546 -14.26 8.54 19.37
C THR A 546 -15.43 8.65 18.38
N LEU A 547 -16.09 7.52 18.11
CA LEU A 547 -17.18 7.43 17.14
C LEU A 547 -18.34 8.41 17.41
N PRO A 548 -18.82 8.62 18.65
CA PRO A 548 -19.90 9.57 18.90
C PRO A 548 -19.58 11.01 18.44
N GLN A 549 -18.35 11.47 18.64
CA GLN A 549 -17.92 12.82 18.21
C GLN A 549 -17.80 12.89 16.69
N LEU A 550 -17.32 11.82 16.05
CA LEU A 550 -17.29 11.76 14.59
C LEU A 550 -18.71 11.82 14.01
N GLU A 551 -19.68 11.09 14.57
CA GLU A 551 -21.07 11.09 14.08
C GLU A 551 -21.73 12.47 14.13
N LEU A 552 -21.32 13.36 15.04
CA LEU A 552 -21.81 14.76 15.06
C LEU A 552 -21.45 15.53 13.79
N THR A 553 -20.37 15.14 13.11
CA THR A 553 -19.85 15.77 11.88
C THR A 553 -20.41 15.13 10.60
N ARG A 554 -21.19 14.06 10.72
CA ARG A 554 -21.76 13.32 9.59
C ARG A 554 -22.63 14.22 8.72
N THR A 555 -22.43 14.14 7.41
CA THR A 555 -23.27 14.79 6.40
C THR A 555 -24.64 14.13 6.37
N GLU A 556 -25.67 14.92 6.62
CA GLU A 556 -27.06 14.46 6.71
C GLU A 556 -27.74 14.46 5.34
N ASN A 557 -27.52 15.52 4.55
CA ASN A 557 -28.19 15.71 3.27
C ASN A 557 -27.40 16.60 2.30
N ALA A 558 -27.93 16.74 1.09
CA ALA A 558 -27.44 17.67 0.09
C ALA A 558 -28.59 18.45 -0.58
N VAL A 559 -28.31 19.70 -0.90
CA VAL A 559 -29.15 20.60 -1.68
C VAL A 559 -28.42 20.95 -2.97
N ILE A 560 -29.03 20.65 -4.12
CA ILE A 560 -28.50 21.01 -5.43
C ILE A 560 -29.37 22.12 -6.02
N LEU A 561 -28.76 23.27 -6.31
CA LEU A 561 -29.42 24.42 -6.94
C LEU A 561 -29.43 24.26 -8.46
N ALA A 562 -30.61 24.11 -9.03
CA ALA A 562 -30.85 23.85 -10.47
C ALA A 562 -31.91 24.80 -11.06
N ALA A 563 -32.16 25.95 -10.43
CA ALA A 563 -33.23 26.87 -10.83
C ALA A 563 -32.82 27.88 -11.94
N GLY A 564 -31.51 28.00 -12.21
CA GLY A 564 -30.95 29.00 -13.11
C GLY A 564 -31.28 28.80 -14.59
N MET A 565 -31.39 29.90 -15.33
CA MET A 565 -31.67 29.90 -16.77
C MET A 565 -30.43 29.77 -17.67
N SER A 566 -29.23 30.02 -17.14
CA SER A 566 -27.98 30.05 -17.92
C SER A 566 -28.10 30.92 -19.19
N SER A 567 -28.50 32.18 -19.02
CA SER A 567 -28.78 33.13 -20.12
C SER A 567 -27.58 33.38 -21.05
N ARG A 568 -26.35 33.22 -20.55
CA ARG A 568 -25.09 33.30 -21.33
C ARG A 568 -24.93 32.17 -22.37
N PHE A 569 -25.75 31.13 -22.30
CA PHE A 569 -25.64 29.92 -23.12
C PHE A 569 -26.81 29.71 -24.09
N VAL A 570 -27.60 30.74 -24.31
CA VAL A 570 -28.66 30.74 -25.32
C VAL A 570 -28.02 30.52 -26.71
N PRO A 571 -28.61 29.68 -27.59
CA PRO A 571 -29.92 29.04 -27.53
C PRO A 571 -29.94 27.69 -26.83
N HIS A 572 -28.81 27.09 -26.48
CA HIS A 572 -28.77 25.75 -25.87
C HIS A 572 -29.60 25.70 -24.58
N SER A 573 -29.45 26.74 -23.75
CA SER A 573 -30.24 26.86 -22.52
C SER A 573 -31.74 27.04 -22.76
N LEU A 574 -32.20 27.45 -23.95
CA LEU A 574 -33.64 27.51 -24.30
C LEU A 574 -34.26 26.13 -24.48
N LEU A 575 -33.45 25.12 -24.82
CA LEU A 575 -33.90 23.75 -25.02
C LEU A 575 -33.89 22.99 -23.71
N LYS A 576 -32.74 23.04 -23.02
CA LYS A 576 -32.43 22.18 -21.88
C LYS A 576 -31.68 22.99 -20.79
N PRO A 577 -32.11 22.93 -19.52
CA PRO A 577 -31.37 23.50 -18.40
C PRO A 577 -29.93 22.98 -18.35
N LYS A 578 -28.98 23.82 -17.95
CA LYS A 578 -27.55 23.49 -17.92
C LYS A 578 -27.25 22.24 -17.08
N GLY A 579 -27.91 22.09 -15.93
CA GLY A 579 -27.74 20.91 -15.07
C GLY A 579 -28.15 19.58 -15.74
N LEU A 580 -28.91 19.61 -16.84
CA LEU A 580 -29.28 18.42 -17.61
C LEU A 580 -28.41 18.21 -18.86
N TRP A 581 -27.39 19.02 -19.09
CA TRP A 581 -26.46 18.81 -20.21
C TRP A 581 -25.59 17.58 -19.99
N GLU A 582 -25.25 16.95 -21.11
CA GLU A 582 -24.32 15.83 -21.14
C GLU A 582 -22.92 16.33 -21.45
N VAL A 583 -21.97 16.04 -20.57
CA VAL A 583 -20.56 16.38 -20.71
C VAL A 583 -19.76 15.10 -20.47
N ASN A 584 -18.91 14.71 -21.43
CA ASN A 584 -18.17 13.44 -21.43
C ASN A 584 -19.06 12.20 -21.21
N GLY A 585 -20.25 12.19 -21.83
CA GLY A 585 -21.18 11.05 -21.76
C GLY A 585 -22.05 11.02 -20.51
N GLU A 586 -21.97 12.03 -19.63
CA GLU A 586 -22.74 12.07 -18.39
C GLU A 586 -23.52 13.36 -18.21
N VAL A 587 -24.76 13.22 -17.75
CA VAL A 587 -25.60 14.36 -17.37
C VAL A 587 -25.07 14.98 -16.08
N LEU A 588 -24.80 16.31 -16.08
CA LEU A 588 -24.16 17.01 -14.96
C LEU A 588 -24.80 16.72 -13.59
N ILE A 589 -26.11 16.93 -13.46
CA ILE A 589 -26.81 16.71 -12.20
C ILE A 589 -26.86 15.22 -11.81
N GLU A 590 -26.94 14.30 -12.79
CA GLU A 590 -26.93 12.87 -12.48
C GLU A 590 -25.57 12.42 -11.95
N ARG A 591 -24.49 12.92 -12.54
CA ARG A 591 -23.13 12.67 -12.07
C ARG A 591 -22.98 13.15 -10.62
N GLN A 592 -23.43 14.36 -10.30
CA GLN A 592 -23.38 14.87 -8.93
C GLN A 592 -24.23 14.02 -7.96
N ILE A 593 -25.44 13.61 -8.35
CA ILE A 593 -26.29 12.73 -7.53
C ILE A 593 -25.62 11.38 -7.28
N ARG A 594 -24.98 10.78 -8.29
CA ARG A 594 -24.22 9.53 -8.14
C ARG A 594 -23.06 9.71 -7.16
N GLN A 595 -22.27 10.75 -7.31
CA GLN A 595 -21.13 11.05 -6.43
C GLN A 595 -21.56 11.30 -4.98
N LEU A 596 -22.64 12.05 -4.75
CA LEU A 596 -23.20 12.23 -3.40
C LEU A 596 -23.60 10.89 -2.77
N ARG A 597 -24.26 10.01 -3.53
CA ARG A 597 -24.68 8.69 -3.07
C ARG A 597 -23.51 7.76 -2.79
N GLU A 598 -22.50 7.76 -3.66
CA GLU A 598 -21.23 7.04 -3.46
C GLU A 598 -20.54 7.49 -2.17
N ALA A 599 -20.58 8.79 -1.85
CA ALA A 599 -20.08 9.33 -0.59
C ALA A 599 -20.97 9.01 0.62
N GLY A 600 -22.13 8.34 0.43
CA GLY A 600 -23.06 7.97 1.49
C GLY A 600 -24.15 8.99 1.80
N VAL A 601 -24.23 10.10 1.06
CA VAL A 601 -25.24 11.15 1.23
C VAL A 601 -26.49 10.78 0.42
N LYS A 602 -27.50 10.25 1.10
CA LYS A 602 -28.71 9.70 0.46
C LYS A 602 -29.88 10.67 0.39
N ASP A 603 -30.04 11.57 1.38
CA ASP A 603 -31.08 12.58 1.34
C ASP A 603 -30.63 13.74 0.45
N ILE A 604 -31.15 13.77 -0.78
CA ILE A 604 -30.79 14.79 -1.77
C ILE A 604 -32.06 15.55 -2.16
N THR A 605 -32.00 16.87 -2.08
CA THR A 605 -33.04 17.79 -2.55
C THR A 605 -32.52 18.63 -3.71
N VAL A 606 -33.18 18.57 -4.87
CA VAL A 606 -32.89 19.44 -6.01
C VAL A 606 -33.88 20.59 -6.02
N VAL A 607 -33.38 21.83 -6.02
CA VAL A 607 -34.20 23.03 -6.17
C VAL A 607 -34.24 23.42 -7.65
N THR A 608 -35.42 23.34 -8.24
CA THR A 608 -35.68 23.62 -9.67
C THR A 608 -36.42 24.94 -9.84
N GLY A 609 -36.42 25.46 -11.06
CA GLY A 609 -37.12 26.69 -11.42
C GLY A 609 -37.36 26.68 -12.92
N TYR A 610 -36.39 27.19 -13.68
CA TYR A 610 -36.45 27.15 -15.14
C TYR A 610 -36.59 25.72 -15.68
N LYS A 611 -37.66 25.47 -16.46
CA LYS A 611 -38.04 24.16 -17.04
C LYS A 611 -38.04 23.02 -16.01
N ALA A 612 -38.57 23.27 -14.82
CA ALA A 612 -38.62 22.30 -13.72
C ALA A 612 -39.20 20.93 -14.12
N GLU A 613 -40.11 20.88 -15.09
CA GLU A 613 -40.69 19.66 -15.63
C GLU A 613 -39.65 18.68 -16.19
N GLN A 614 -38.55 19.18 -16.75
CA GLN A 614 -37.49 18.34 -17.32
C GLN A 614 -36.66 17.61 -16.26
N PHE A 615 -36.70 18.05 -15.00
CA PHE A 615 -36.02 17.38 -13.88
C PHE A 615 -36.89 16.31 -13.22
N ALA A 616 -38.18 16.20 -13.56
CA ALA A 616 -39.14 15.34 -12.86
C ALA A 616 -38.70 13.86 -12.81
N TYR A 617 -38.07 13.36 -13.87
CA TYR A 617 -37.59 11.98 -13.97
C TYR A 617 -36.55 11.61 -12.91
N LEU A 618 -35.84 12.59 -12.34
CA LEU A 618 -34.84 12.35 -11.30
C LEU A 618 -35.48 11.80 -10.01
N LYS A 619 -36.75 12.14 -9.73
CA LYS A 619 -37.48 11.61 -8.56
C LYS A 619 -37.57 10.09 -8.61
N GLU A 620 -37.91 9.54 -9.77
CA GLU A 620 -38.07 8.10 -9.95
C GLU A 620 -36.71 7.42 -10.09
N LYS A 621 -35.82 7.98 -10.93
CA LYS A 621 -34.50 7.40 -11.20
C LYS A 621 -33.59 7.36 -9.97
N PHE A 622 -33.66 8.37 -9.10
CA PHE A 622 -32.76 8.52 -7.96
C PHE A 622 -33.48 8.73 -6.62
N ALA A 623 -34.78 8.48 -6.51
CA ALA A 623 -35.54 8.64 -5.24
C ALA A 623 -35.24 9.96 -4.50
N ILE A 624 -35.03 11.06 -5.24
CA ILE A 624 -34.67 12.37 -4.68
C ILE A 624 -35.89 13.27 -4.51
N LYS A 625 -35.75 14.29 -3.66
CA LYS A 625 -36.77 15.33 -3.47
C LYS A 625 -36.55 16.45 -4.49
N ILE A 626 -37.62 16.99 -5.06
CA ILE A 626 -37.56 18.20 -5.90
C ILE A 626 -38.43 19.28 -5.27
N VAL A 627 -37.84 20.47 -5.10
CA VAL A 627 -38.53 21.68 -4.65
C VAL A 627 -38.55 22.68 -5.80
N PHE A 628 -39.69 23.33 -6.03
CA PHE A 628 -39.84 24.33 -7.07
C PHE A 628 -39.69 25.74 -6.48
N ASN A 629 -38.78 26.53 -7.02
CA ASN A 629 -38.65 27.96 -6.75
C ASN A 629 -39.48 28.75 -7.78
N PRO A 630 -40.65 29.33 -7.41
CA PRO A 630 -41.48 30.10 -8.33
C PRO A 630 -40.88 31.46 -8.72
N PHE A 631 -39.88 31.95 -7.98
CA PHE A 631 -39.27 33.27 -8.18
C PHE A 631 -38.06 33.25 -9.10
N PHE A 632 -37.70 32.10 -9.70
CA PHE A 632 -36.48 31.94 -10.51
C PHE A 632 -36.34 32.96 -11.67
N ALA A 633 -37.47 33.48 -12.18
CA ALA A 633 -37.49 34.40 -13.31
C ALA A 633 -37.32 35.87 -12.92
N THR A 634 -37.53 36.22 -11.65
CA THR A 634 -37.56 37.61 -11.17
C THR A 634 -36.61 37.86 -10.02
N LYS A 635 -36.09 36.82 -9.38
CA LYS A 635 -35.19 36.89 -8.23
C LYS A 635 -34.06 35.88 -8.38
N ASN A 636 -32.94 36.15 -7.70
CA ASN A 636 -31.72 35.35 -7.83
C ASN A 636 -31.66 34.18 -6.81
N ASN A 637 -30.52 33.51 -6.68
CA ASN A 637 -30.40 32.20 -6.03
C ASN A 637 -30.64 32.19 -4.50
N ILE A 638 -30.73 33.33 -3.81
CA ILE A 638 -31.24 33.44 -2.42
C ILE A 638 -32.61 32.76 -2.31
N TYR A 639 -33.50 33.05 -3.26
CA TYR A 639 -34.86 32.51 -3.29
C TYR A 639 -34.91 31.04 -3.74
N SER A 640 -33.77 30.49 -4.17
CA SER A 640 -33.62 29.04 -4.37
C SER A 640 -33.23 28.32 -3.08
N LEU A 641 -32.50 28.97 -2.16
CA LEU A 641 -32.15 28.38 -0.85
C LEU A 641 -33.27 28.51 0.19
N LEU A 642 -34.00 29.63 0.20
CA LEU A 642 -35.05 29.86 1.21
C LEU A 642 -36.10 28.74 1.34
N PRO A 643 -36.63 28.15 0.24
CA PRO A 643 -37.59 27.04 0.33
C PRO A 643 -37.05 25.78 1.02
N VAL A 644 -35.72 25.67 1.15
CA VAL A 644 -35.03 24.54 1.77
C VAL A 644 -34.22 24.95 3.00
N ALA A 645 -34.39 26.17 3.50
CA ALA A 645 -33.64 26.70 4.64
C ALA A 645 -33.75 25.81 5.90
N GLU A 646 -34.95 25.30 6.20
CA GLU A 646 -35.18 24.40 7.35
C GLU A 646 -34.51 23.02 7.20
N LYS A 647 -34.05 22.68 5.99
CA LYS A 647 -33.31 21.43 5.74
C LYS A 647 -31.80 21.61 5.86
N LEU A 648 -31.32 22.84 5.97
CA LEU A 648 -29.89 23.11 6.09
C LEU A 648 -29.44 22.80 7.53
N GLY A 649 -28.42 21.98 7.63
CA GLY A 649 -27.79 21.53 8.87
C GLY A 649 -26.38 21.06 8.53
N ASN A 650 -26.09 19.77 8.72
CA ASN A 650 -24.87 19.17 8.18
C ASN A 650 -25.03 18.88 6.67
N THR A 651 -25.08 19.94 5.86
CA THR A 651 -25.60 19.92 4.49
C THR A 651 -24.56 20.32 3.46
N TYR A 652 -24.51 19.60 2.34
CA TYR A 652 -23.87 20.11 1.13
C TYR A 652 -24.79 21.05 0.36
N ILE A 653 -24.30 22.22 -0.04
CA ILE A 653 -24.93 23.09 -1.04
C ILE A 653 -24.10 23.00 -2.32
N CYS A 654 -24.73 22.62 -3.43
CA CYS A 654 -24.09 22.41 -4.72
C CYS A 654 -24.80 23.22 -5.81
N SER A 655 -24.08 23.61 -6.87
CA SER A 655 -24.69 24.10 -8.09
C SER A 655 -24.81 22.96 -9.11
N ALA A 656 -25.97 22.81 -9.74
CA ALA A 656 -26.24 21.72 -10.70
C ALA A 656 -25.35 21.76 -11.95
N ASP A 657 -24.62 22.85 -12.15
CA ASP A 657 -23.77 23.08 -13.30
C ASP A 657 -22.26 22.93 -13.01
N ASN A 658 -21.90 22.52 -11.79
CA ASN A 658 -20.55 22.08 -11.49
C ASN A 658 -20.30 20.67 -12.07
N TYR A 659 -19.10 20.46 -12.63
CA TYR A 659 -18.60 19.16 -13.05
C TYR A 659 -17.39 18.77 -12.20
N PHE A 660 -17.47 17.65 -11.49
CA PHE A 660 -16.39 17.11 -10.67
C PHE A 660 -15.72 15.92 -11.36
N THR A 661 -14.43 15.96 -11.67
CA THR A 661 -13.72 14.85 -12.33
C THR A 661 -13.52 13.64 -11.41
N ALA A 662 -13.34 13.89 -10.12
CA ALA A 662 -13.35 12.89 -9.05
C ALA A 662 -14.41 13.27 -8.01
N ASN A 663 -14.87 12.29 -7.22
CA ASN A 663 -15.89 12.53 -6.20
C ASN A 663 -15.35 13.46 -5.10
N PRO A 664 -15.90 14.68 -4.93
CA PRO A 664 -15.40 15.64 -3.94
C PRO A 664 -16.09 15.50 -2.57
N PHE A 665 -17.15 14.70 -2.50
CA PHE A 665 -18.02 14.63 -1.34
C PHE A 665 -17.50 13.62 -0.32
N ARG A 666 -17.74 13.92 0.95
CA ARG A 666 -17.38 13.04 2.06
C ARG A 666 -18.55 12.86 3.01
N LEU A 667 -18.61 11.68 3.62
CA LEU A 667 -19.61 11.39 4.64
C LEU A 667 -19.38 12.18 5.93
N TYR A 668 -18.13 12.51 6.24
CA TYR A 668 -17.73 13.26 7.43
C TYR A 668 -16.78 14.39 7.03
N ASP A 669 -17.05 15.60 7.52
CA ASP A 669 -16.18 16.77 7.38
C ASP A 669 -16.12 17.48 8.73
N GLN A 670 -14.91 17.73 9.25
CA GLN A 670 -14.75 18.27 10.60
C GLN A 670 -15.20 19.72 10.75
N LYS A 671 -15.08 20.49 9.68
CA LYS A 671 -15.33 21.92 9.66
C LYS A 671 -16.28 22.27 8.52
N PRO A 672 -17.16 23.25 8.71
CA PRO A 672 -17.91 23.81 7.60
C PRO A 672 -16.94 24.55 6.66
N TYR A 673 -17.10 24.40 5.36
CA TYR A 673 -16.14 24.92 4.40
C TYR A 673 -16.79 25.43 3.12
N TYR A 674 -16.06 26.32 2.44
CA TYR A 674 -16.28 26.67 1.04
C TYR A 674 -15.16 26.04 0.19
N ALA A 675 -15.51 25.32 -0.88
CA ALA A 675 -14.50 24.78 -1.79
C ALA A 675 -13.80 25.93 -2.53
N VAL A 676 -12.47 25.85 -2.62
CA VAL A 676 -11.65 26.87 -3.28
C VAL A 676 -10.60 26.26 -4.19
N ASN A 677 -10.27 27.00 -5.24
CA ASN A 677 -9.08 26.78 -6.05
C ASN A 677 -8.11 27.95 -5.88
N ARG A 678 -6.86 27.76 -6.31
CA ARG A 678 -5.86 28.83 -6.34
C ARG A 678 -5.70 29.39 -7.75
N ALA A 679 -5.90 30.69 -7.89
CA ALA A 679 -5.58 31.41 -9.12
C ALA A 679 -4.06 31.66 -9.20
N ARG A 680 -3.49 31.52 -10.40
CA ARG A 680 -2.12 31.95 -10.70
C ARG A 680 -2.21 33.22 -11.55
N GLY A 681 -1.75 34.35 -11.03
CA GLY A 681 -1.95 35.66 -11.65
C GLY A 681 -3.26 36.32 -11.25
N GLU A 682 -3.73 37.25 -12.09
CA GLU A 682 -4.96 38.01 -11.86
C GLU A 682 -6.19 37.16 -12.13
N THR A 683 -7.22 37.37 -11.33
CA THR A 683 -8.53 36.73 -11.48
C THR A 683 -9.62 37.74 -11.17
N ALA A 684 -10.77 37.61 -11.83
CA ALA A 684 -12.00 38.36 -11.54
C ALA A 684 -12.93 37.60 -10.58
N GLU A 685 -12.51 36.42 -10.11
CA GLU A 685 -13.32 35.55 -9.24
C GLU A 685 -13.47 36.08 -7.80
N TRP A 686 -14.39 35.47 -7.06
CA TRP A 686 -14.64 35.73 -5.65
C TRP A 686 -13.49 35.20 -4.80
N CYS A 687 -12.52 36.06 -4.51
CA CYS A 687 -11.32 35.74 -3.76
C CYS A 687 -11.58 35.75 -2.25
N VAL A 688 -11.08 34.73 -1.56
CA VAL A 688 -11.22 34.56 -0.10
C VAL A 688 -9.93 34.91 0.62
N TYR A 689 -10.07 35.46 1.82
CA TYR A 689 -8.98 35.75 2.74
C TYR A 689 -9.36 35.23 4.13
N THR A 690 -8.35 34.74 4.86
CA THR A 690 -8.56 34.14 6.17
C THR A 690 -7.91 34.94 7.29
N ASP A 691 -8.40 34.77 8.51
CA ASP A 691 -7.71 35.16 9.72
C ASP A 691 -6.59 34.17 10.10
N ALA A 692 -6.01 34.34 11.29
CA ALA A 692 -4.94 33.50 11.83
C ALA A 692 -5.37 32.05 12.11
N ASP A 693 -6.66 31.82 12.36
CA ASP A 693 -7.22 30.48 12.64
C ASP A 693 -7.69 29.77 11.36
N GLY A 694 -7.53 30.44 10.20
CA GLY A 694 -7.91 29.93 8.88
C GLY A 694 -9.38 30.14 8.54
N LEU A 695 -10.13 30.89 9.34
CA LEU A 695 -11.54 31.19 9.07
C LEU A 695 -11.63 32.25 7.96
N ILE A 696 -12.55 32.08 7.01
CA ILE A 696 -12.79 33.09 5.98
C ILE A 696 -13.39 34.33 6.65
N ASN A 697 -12.62 35.41 6.70
CA ASN A 697 -13.03 36.68 7.30
C ASN A 697 -13.39 37.74 6.25
N LYS A 698 -12.97 37.56 5.00
CA LYS A 698 -13.22 38.50 3.92
C LYS A 698 -13.32 37.79 2.59
N VAL A 699 -14.31 38.21 1.80
CA VAL A 699 -14.46 37.81 0.39
C VAL A 699 -14.49 39.08 -0.45
N LYS A 700 -13.76 39.09 -1.57
CA LYS A 700 -13.71 40.21 -2.51
C LYS A 700 -13.66 39.69 -3.95
N ILE A 701 -14.44 40.30 -4.83
CA ILE A 701 -14.34 40.07 -6.27
C ILE A 701 -13.02 40.67 -6.79
N GLY A 702 -12.23 39.83 -7.44
CA GLY A 702 -10.96 40.22 -8.03
C GLY A 702 -9.77 40.12 -7.08
N GLY A 703 -8.67 39.55 -7.57
CA GLY A 703 -7.45 39.37 -6.80
C GLY A 703 -6.28 38.85 -7.65
N ARG A 704 -5.11 38.71 -7.02
CA ARG A 704 -3.91 38.18 -7.66
C ARG A 704 -3.28 37.09 -6.79
N ASN A 705 -2.96 35.95 -7.39
CA ASN A 705 -2.39 34.78 -6.68
C ASN A 705 -3.23 34.33 -5.47
N ALA A 706 -4.54 34.54 -5.53
CA ALA A 706 -5.47 34.35 -4.42
C ALA A 706 -6.23 33.02 -4.53
N PHE A 707 -6.78 32.56 -3.40
CA PHE A 707 -7.78 31.50 -3.39
C PHE A 707 -9.14 32.09 -3.77
N TYR A 708 -9.90 31.40 -4.60
CA TYR A 708 -11.21 31.83 -5.05
C TYR A 708 -12.25 30.73 -4.87
N MET A 709 -13.49 31.13 -4.59
CA MET A 709 -14.63 30.25 -4.38
C MET A 709 -14.99 29.50 -5.66
N ILE A 710 -15.18 28.19 -5.58
CA ILE A 710 -15.62 27.35 -6.70
C ILE A 710 -16.26 26.06 -6.16
N GLY A 711 -17.35 25.61 -6.78
CA GLY A 711 -17.95 24.31 -6.45
C GLY A 711 -18.83 24.32 -5.21
N GLN A 712 -18.77 23.22 -4.44
CA GLN A 712 -19.68 22.94 -3.34
C GLN A 712 -19.28 23.59 -2.01
N VAL A 713 -20.27 23.75 -1.15
CA VAL A 713 -20.14 24.25 0.22
C VAL A 713 -20.63 23.18 1.17
N ARG A 714 -19.93 22.96 2.28
CA ARG A 714 -20.40 22.10 3.37
C ARG A 714 -20.67 22.95 4.59
N LEU A 715 -21.93 22.99 5.03
CA LEU A 715 -22.34 23.66 6.25
C LEU A 715 -22.42 22.67 7.38
N ASP A 716 -22.07 23.06 8.60
CA ASP A 716 -22.53 22.38 9.81
C ASP A 716 -23.82 23.04 10.34
N ARG A 717 -24.42 22.49 11.39
CA ARG A 717 -25.66 23.03 11.96
C ARG A 717 -25.54 24.49 12.42
N GLY A 718 -24.37 24.92 12.91
CA GLY A 718 -24.14 26.29 13.37
C GLY A 718 -24.07 27.27 12.20
N ALA A 719 -23.24 26.98 11.20
CA ALA A 719 -23.10 27.76 9.97
C ALA A 719 -24.41 27.79 9.17
N ALA A 720 -25.16 26.68 9.14
CA ALA A 720 -26.47 26.60 8.50
C ALA A 720 -27.49 27.52 9.18
N ALA A 721 -27.59 27.51 10.51
CA ALA A 721 -28.49 28.39 11.24
C ALA A 721 -28.17 29.87 10.98
N ALA A 722 -26.89 30.25 11.05
CA ALA A 722 -26.43 31.61 10.78
C ALA A 722 -26.72 32.03 9.32
N LEU A 723 -26.43 31.17 8.35
CA LEU A 723 -26.72 31.44 6.94
C LEU A 723 -28.23 31.65 6.72
N CYS A 724 -29.07 30.77 7.28
CA CYS A 724 -30.52 30.89 7.18
C CYS A 724 -31.06 32.20 7.76
N GLU A 725 -30.54 32.64 8.91
CA GLU A 725 -30.90 33.92 9.52
C GLU A 725 -30.54 35.11 8.61
N VAL A 726 -29.31 35.13 8.09
CA VAL A 726 -28.83 36.18 7.19
C VAL A 726 -29.64 36.20 5.89
N LEU A 727 -29.91 35.04 5.28
CA LEU A 727 -30.71 34.95 4.05
C LEU A 727 -32.16 35.42 4.26
N ARG A 728 -32.80 35.05 5.38
CA ARG A 728 -34.15 35.54 5.72
C ARG A 728 -34.17 37.04 5.95
N THR A 729 -33.08 37.61 6.48
CA THR A 729 -32.94 39.06 6.66
C THR A 729 -32.77 39.77 5.33
N ALA A 730 -31.86 39.30 4.47
CA ALA A 730 -31.64 39.85 3.14
C ALA A 730 -32.93 39.81 2.31
N ALA A 731 -33.70 38.73 2.37
CA ALA A 731 -34.92 38.58 1.60
C ALA A 731 -36.08 39.52 1.99
N LYS A 732 -35.97 40.25 3.11
CA LYS A 732 -36.92 41.31 3.49
C LYS A 732 -36.61 42.65 2.81
N ASP A 733 -35.40 42.80 2.26
CA ASP A 733 -34.97 44.00 1.55
C ASP A 733 -35.04 43.78 0.03
N PRO A 734 -35.93 44.47 -0.70
CA PRO A 734 -36.01 44.38 -2.16
C PRO A 734 -34.70 44.66 -2.89
N ALA A 735 -33.76 45.42 -2.29
CA ALA A 735 -32.44 45.65 -2.88
C ALA A 735 -31.62 44.35 -3.00
N SER A 736 -31.95 43.32 -2.20
CA SER A 736 -31.31 42.02 -2.23
C SER A 736 -31.90 41.05 -3.24
N ASP A 737 -33.00 41.38 -3.93
CA ASP A 737 -33.72 40.46 -4.83
C ASP A 737 -32.83 39.91 -5.98
N ASN A 738 -31.84 40.70 -6.41
CA ASN A 738 -30.92 40.37 -7.49
C ASN A 738 -29.57 39.79 -7.01
N LEU A 739 -29.34 39.71 -5.70
CA LEU A 739 -28.07 39.25 -5.14
C LEU A 739 -27.97 37.72 -5.17
N LEU A 740 -26.75 37.24 -5.43
CA LEU A 740 -26.39 35.86 -5.16
C LEU A 740 -26.29 35.63 -3.65
N TRP A 741 -26.62 34.43 -3.17
CA TRP A 741 -26.45 34.06 -1.76
C TRP A 741 -24.98 34.14 -1.36
N GLU A 742 -24.06 33.91 -2.30
CA GLU A 742 -22.62 34.12 -2.17
C GLU A 742 -22.28 35.59 -1.86
N ALA A 743 -23.03 36.54 -2.43
CA ALA A 743 -22.89 37.97 -2.13
C ALA A 743 -23.35 38.28 -0.70
N VAL A 744 -24.44 37.65 -0.27
CA VAL A 744 -24.95 37.76 1.10
C VAL A 744 -23.96 37.16 2.10
N TYR A 745 -23.37 36.01 1.77
CA TYR A 745 -22.30 35.40 2.55
C TYR A 745 -21.06 36.31 2.63
N ALA A 746 -20.59 36.85 1.50
CA ALA A 746 -19.43 37.74 1.45
C ALA A 746 -19.58 38.98 2.33
N ALA A 747 -20.80 39.51 2.47
CA ALA A 747 -21.12 40.63 3.36
C ALA A 747 -21.26 40.23 4.84
N ASN A 748 -21.32 38.93 5.15
CA ASN A 748 -21.61 38.40 6.50
C ASN A 748 -20.63 37.30 6.94
N THR A 749 -19.40 37.28 6.41
CA THR A 749 -18.35 36.31 6.74
C THR A 749 -18.10 36.20 8.25
N ALA A 750 -18.18 37.30 8.99
CA ALA A 750 -18.02 37.33 10.45
C ALA A 750 -19.13 36.57 11.22
N LYS A 751 -20.31 36.37 10.61
CA LYS A 751 -21.45 35.67 11.23
C LYS A 751 -21.55 34.21 10.81
N ILE A 752 -21.04 33.87 9.62
CA ILE A 752 -21.19 32.55 9.00
C ILE A 752 -19.80 31.90 8.93
N PRO A 753 -19.44 31.05 9.90
CA PRO A 753 -18.10 30.49 9.96
C PRO A 753 -17.90 29.45 8.86
N LEU A 754 -17.04 29.75 7.88
CA LEU A 754 -16.58 28.79 6.87
C LEU A 754 -15.06 28.85 6.75
N TYR A 755 -14.45 27.69 6.49
CA TYR A 755 -13.02 27.56 6.19
C TYR A 755 -12.82 27.33 4.69
N PRO A 756 -11.70 27.76 4.07
CA PRO A 756 -11.41 27.39 2.70
C PRO A 756 -10.96 25.93 2.63
N LYS A 757 -11.57 25.12 1.77
CA LYS A 757 -11.09 23.76 1.45
C LYS A 757 -10.50 23.74 0.05
N LEU A 758 -9.17 23.65 -0.02
CA LEU A 758 -8.44 23.68 -1.27
C LEU A 758 -8.61 22.38 -2.06
N TYR A 759 -9.05 22.49 -3.30
CA TYR A 759 -9.06 21.40 -4.26
C TYR A 759 -7.95 21.56 -5.31
N ARG A 760 -7.54 20.43 -5.90
CA ARG A 760 -6.57 20.43 -7.00
C ARG A 760 -7.21 21.07 -8.24
N GLN A 761 -6.45 21.89 -8.96
CA GLN A 761 -6.89 22.41 -10.27
C GLN A 761 -7.29 21.26 -11.21
N GLY A 762 -8.41 21.42 -11.91
CA GLY A 762 -8.98 20.41 -12.79
C GLY A 762 -9.84 19.35 -12.08
N LEU A 763 -10.02 19.44 -10.75
CA LEU A 763 -11.00 18.60 -10.04
C LEU A 763 -12.43 19.14 -10.23
N ILE A 764 -12.59 20.46 -10.10
CA ILE A 764 -13.88 21.15 -10.20
C ILE A 764 -13.86 22.05 -11.44
N TYR A 765 -14.87 21.90 -12.30
CA TYR A 765 -15.13 22.79 -13.43
C TYR A 765 -16.49 23.48 -13.27
N GLU A 766 -16.50 24.77 -13.52
CA GLU A 766 -17.70 25.57 -13.72
C GLU A 766 -17.60 26.18 -15.11
N PHE A 767 -18.44 25.73 -16.03
CA PHE A 767 -18.37 26.19 -17.41
C PHE A 767 -19.16 27.48 -17.57
N ASP A 768 -18.52 28.55 -17.99
CA ASP A 768 -19.14 29.86 -18.17
C ASP A 768 -19.48 30.18 -19.63
N THR A 769 -18.84 29.44 -20.55
CA THR A 769 -19.08 29.58 -21.99
C THR A 769 -19.16 28.22 -22.68
N VAL A 770 -19.86 28.16 -23.83
CA VAL A 770 -19.88 26.95 -24.70
C VAL A 770 -18.46 26.57 -25.13
N GLY A 771 -17.57 27.55 -25.32
CA GLY A 771 -16.18 27.32 -25.68
C GLY A 771 -15.38 26.59 -24.59
N GLU A 772 -15.64 26.85 -23.31
CA GLU A 772 -15.02 26.11 -22.22
C GLU A 772 -15.50 24.67 -22.16
N VAL A 773 -16.81 24.43 -22.31
CA VAL A 773 -17.36 23.07 -22.37
C VAL A 773 -16.78 22.32 -23.57
N SER A 774 -16.72 22.95 -24.75
CA SER A 774 -16.24 22.31 -25.98
C SER A 774 -14.73 22.05 -25.95
N LYS A 775 -13.95 22.83 -25.21
CA LYS A 775 -12.52 22.52 -24.95
C LYS A 775 -12.37 21.29 -24.04
N PHE A 776 -13.33 21.07 -23.15
CA PHE A 776 -13.31 19.97 -22.19
C PHE A 776 -13.90 18.67 -22.78
N ASP A 777 -15.00 18.77 -23.53
CA ASP A 777 -15.64 17.70 -24.31
C ASP A 777 -15.81 18.20 -25.75
N PRO A 778 -14.86 17.88 -26.66
CA PRO A 778 -14.90 18.31 -28.07
C PRO A 778 -16.18 17.91 -28.82
N ASP A 779 -16.83 16.83 -28.39
CA ASP A 779 -18.04 16.31 -29.03
C ASP A 779 -19.32 16.88 -28.39
N PHE A 780 -19.23 17.78 -27.42
CA PHE A 780 -20.38 18.32 -26.66
C PHE A 780 -21.50 18.82 -27.58
N LEU A 781 -21.15 19.60 -28.61
CA LEU A 781 -22.11 20.16 -29.55
C LEU A 781 -22.69 19.11 -30.51
N VAL A 782 -21.91 18.08 -30.84
CA VAL A 782 -22.34 16.98 -31.72
C VAL A 782 -23.34 16.08 -30.99
N LYS A 783 -23.11 15.82 -29.70
CA LYS A 783 -23.97 14.99 -28.85
C LYS A 783 -25.30 15.67 -28.49
N GLN A 784 -25.39 16.98 -28.66
CA GLN A 784 -26.59 17.76 -28.32
C GLN A 784 -27.13 18.52 -29.55
N PRO A 785 -27.61 17.79 -30.58
CA PRO A 785 -28.14 18.41 -31.78
C PRO A 785 -29.33 19.30 -31.41
N SER A 786 -29.31 20.51 -31.96
CA SER A 786 -30.33 21.52 -31.71
C SER A 786 -30.88 21.97 -33.05
N GLU A 787 -32.19 21.85 -33.21
CA GLU A 787 -32.91 22.36 -34.38
C GLU A 787 -32.64 23.86 -34.58
N ILE A 788 -32.42 24.61 -33.48
CA ILE A 788 -32.05 26.02 -33.52
C ILE A 788 -30.64 26.19 -34.10
N LEU A 789 -29.67 25.37 -33.68
CA LEU A 789 -28.31 25.44 -34.22
C LEU A 789 -28.29 25.05 -35.70
N ALA A 790 -28.98 23.96 -36.06
CA ALA A 790 -29.10 23.49 -37.44
C ALA A 790 -29.78 24.53 -38.33
N ALA A 791 -30.83 25.21 -37.83
CA ALA A 791 -31.50 26.28 -38.58
C ALA A 791 -30.60 27.50 -38.81
N VAL A 792 -29.78 27.88 -37.82
CA VAL A 792 -28.84 29.01 -37.95
C VAL A 792 -27.68 28.65 -38.87
N GLU A 793 -27.12 27.44 -38.75
CA GLU A 793 -26.09 26.94 -39.65
C GLU A 793 -26.60 26.90 -41.10
N ALA A 794 -27.81 26.36 -41.32
CA ALA A 794 -28.44 26.34 -42.63
C ALA A 794 -28.74 27.75 -43.19
N SER A 795 -29.08 28.71 -42.32
CA SER A 795 -29.45 30.07 -42.73
C SER A 795 -28.25 30.99 -42.95
N TYR A 796 -27.13 30.77 -42.25
CA TYR A 796 -26.00 31.71 -42.20
C TYR A 796 -24.62 31.08 -42.46
N GLY A 797 -24.53 29.77 -42.62
CA GLY A 797 -23.26 29.06 -42.85
C GLY A 797 -22.30 29.10 -41.66
N ILE A 798 -22.81 29.37 -40.46
CA ILE A 798 -22.03 29.50 -39.23
C ILE A 798 -21.95 28.12 -38.57
N ALA A 799 -20.74 27.57 -38.50
CA ALA A 799 -20.51 26.28 -37.86
C ALA A 799 -20.79 26.36 -36.34
N PRO A 800 -21.28 25.28 -35.70
CA PRO A 800 -21.52 25.21 -34.25
C PRO A 800 -20.33 25.67 -33.38
N ALA A 801 -19.10 25.43 -33.84
CA ALA A 801 -17.87 25.83 -33.13
C ALA A 801 -17.67 27.36 -33.01
N GLU A 802 -18.31 28.17 -33.87
CA GLU A 802 -18.19 29.63 -33.84
C GLU A 802 -19.23 30.32 -32.93
N TRP A 803 -20.04 29.53 -32.20
CA TRP A 803 -21.14 30.03 -31.38
C TRP A 803 -20.76 30.82 -30.14
N ASN A 804 -19.52 30.69 -29.70
CA ASN A 804 -18.97 31.50 -28.60
C ASN A 804 -18.91 33.00 -28.92
N LYS A 805 -19.18 33.42 -30.17
CA LYS A 805 -19.24 34.82 -30.61
C LYS A 805 -20.62 35.47 -30.42
N PHE A 806 -21.64 34.73 -29.96
CA PHE A 806 -23.01 35.23 -29.83
C PHE A 806 -23.39 35.61 -28.40
N VAL A 807 -24.21 36.65 -28.25
CA VAL A 807 -24.66 37.17 -26.95
C VAL A 807 -26.18 37.24 -26.93
N SER A 808 -26.79 36.68 -25.89
CA SER A 808 -28.21 36.90 -25.60
C SER A 808 -28.38 38.27 -24.98
N VAL A 809 -29.28 39.09 -25.53
CA VAL A 809 -29.58 40.42 -24.97
C VAL A 809 -31.02 40.46 -24.50
N ASP A 810 -31.22 40.92 -23.26
CA ASP A 810 -32.56 41.21 -22.76
C ASP A 810 -33.12 42.39 -23.55
N LEU A 811 -34.32 42.23 -24.07
CA LEU A 811 -35.05 43.32 -24.72
C LEU A 811 -35.11 44.57 -23.86
N GLN A 812 -35.27 44.42 -22.55
CA GLN A 812 -35.45 45.54 -21.66
C GLN A 812 -34.17 46.32 -21.40
N SER A 813 -33.01 45.68 -21.58
CA SER A 813 -31.72 46.33 -21.50
C SER A 813 -31.33 47.05 -22.79
N LEU A 814 -32.09 46.89 -23.88
CA LEU A 814 -31.87 47.61 -25.13
C LEU A 814 -32.41 49.04 -25.07
N PRO A 815 -31.75 50.01 -25.74
CA PRO A 815 -32.28 51.35 -25.94
C PRO A 815 -33.72 51.34 -26.47
N GLU A 816 -34.54 52.30 -26.03
CA GLU A 816 -35.96 52.39 -26.39
C GLU A 816 -36.20 52.44 -27.90
N SER A 817 -35.30 53.11 -28.64
CA SER A 817 -35.30 53.18 -30.11
C SER A 817 -35.15 51.80 -30.78
N LEU A 818 -34.27 50.95 -30.26
CA LEU A 818 -34.06 49.59 -30.76
C LEU A 818 -35.24 48.68 -30.38
N ARG A 819 -35.75 48.79 -29.14
CA ARG A 819 -36.96 48.09 -28.70
C ARG A 819 -38.15 48.37 -29.61
N HIS A 820 -38.39 49.65 -29.94
CA HIS A 820 -39.47 50.03 -30.85
C HIS A 820 -39.30 49.46 -32.26
N ARG A 821 -38.08 49.50 -32.82
CA ARG A 821 -37.79 48.93 -34.14
C ARG A 821 -37.99 47.42 -34.19
N ILE A 822 -37.55 46.71 -33.16
CA ILE A 822 -37.70 45.25 -33.04
C ILE A 822 -39.18 44.89 -32.88
N THR A 823 -39.94 45.65 -32.08
CA THR A 823 -41.38 45.43 -31.86
C THR A 823 -42.21 45.73 -33.12
N ALA A 824 -41.81 46.71 -33.94
CA ALA A 824 -42.48 47.06 -35.19
C ALA A 824 -42.17 46.10 -36.36
N ALA A 825 -40.95 45.54 -36.43
CA ALA A 825 -40.59 44.54 -37.44
C ALA A 825 -41.30 43.19 -37.23
N SER A 826 -41.76 42.94 -36.01
CA SER A 826 -42.27 41.66 -35.58
C SER A 826 -43.81 41.61 -35.64
N THR A 827 -44.51 42.76 -35.61
CA THR A 827 -45.93 42.88 -35.95
C THR A 827 -46.24 42.72 -37.45
N THR A 828 -45.25 42.97 -38.32
CA THR A 828 -45.40 42.86 -39.78
C THR A 828 -45.16 41.43 -40.32
N ALA A 829 -44.66 40.50 -39.49
CA ALA A 829 -44.29 39.14 -39.88
C ALA A 829 -45.38 38.07 -39.61
N ALA A 830 -46.51 38.43 -38.98
CA ALA A 830 -47.56 37.46 -38.64
C ALA A 830 -48.62 37.35 -39.75
N ALA A 831 -48.69 36.19 -40.40
CA ALA A 831 -49.62 35.92 -41.51
C ALA A 831 -51.11 35.74 -41.09
N SER A 832 -51.45 35.81 -39.80
CA SER A 832 -52.84 35.69 -39.29
C SER A 832 -53.03 36.33 -37.90
N PRO A 833 -54.19 36.96 -37.60
CA PRO A 833 -54.48 37.63 -36.32
C PRO A 833 -54.45 36.71 -35.09
N THR A 834 -54.85 35.43 -35.22
CA THR A 834 -54.86 34.44 -34.14
C THR A 834 -53.48 33.83 -33.87
N ALA A 835 -52.66 33.68 -34.91
CA ALA A 835 -51.24 33.34 -34.77
C ALA A 835 -50.47 34.51 -34.13
N ALA A 836 -50.76 35.75 -34.55
CA ALA A 836 -50.20 36.95 -33.95
C ALA A 836 -50.53 37.04 -32.45
N ALA A 837 -51.76 36.75 -32.02
CA ALA A 837 -52.15 36.81 -30.61
C ALA A 837 -51.44 35.75 -29.73
N SER A 838 -51.27 34.52 -30.22
CA SER A 838 -50.58 33.44 -29.51
C SER A 838 -49.06 33.65 -29.45
N VAL A 839 -48.50 34.14 -30.55
CA VAL A 839 -47.09 34.53 -30.68
C VAL A 839 -46.80 35.77 -29.81
N LEU A 840 -47.65 36.81 -29.83
CA LEU A 840 -47.57 37.98 -28.95
C LEU A 840 -47.75 37.62 -27.46
N ARG A 841 -48.55 36.60 -27.13
CA ARG A 841 -48.73 36.10 -25.75
C ARG A 841 -47.51 35.34 -25.24
N LEU A 842 -46.80 34.62 -26.12
CA LEU A 842 -45.48 34.03 -25.86
C LEU A 842 -44.38 35.11 -25.81
N TRP A 843 -44.43 36.13 -26.68
CA TRP A 843 -43.49 37.26 -26.74
C TRP A 843 -43.58 38.18 -25.52
N ARG A 844 -44.79 38.41 -24.99
CA ARG A 844 -44.98 39.17 -23.73
C ARG A 844 -44.52 38.41 -22.49
N LYS A 845 -44.47 37.07 -22.54
CA LYS A 845 -44.03 36.21 -21.42
C LYS A 845 -42.55 35.84 -21.46
N ARG A 846 -41.89 35.83 -22.62
CA ARG A 846 -40.50 35.38 -22.79
C ARG A 846 -39.66 36.48 -23.46
N ARG A 847 -39.05 37.34 -22.65
CA ARG A 847 -38.31 38.56 -23.06
C ARG A 847 -36.87 38.29 -23.55
N CYS A 848 -36.63 37.36 -24.47
CA CYS A 848 -35.27 37.18 -25.03
C CYS A 848 -35.29 37.10 -26.55
N PHE A 849 -34.51 37.97 -27.21
CA PHE A 849 -34.14 37.82 -28.62
C PHE A 849 -32.66 37.41 -28.68
N LEU A 850 -32.32 36.59 -29.67
CA LEU A 850 -30.93 36.27 -29.99
C LEU A 850 -30.44 37.29 -31.02
N LEU A 851 -29.44 38.09 -30.65
CA LEU A 851 -28.73 38.94 -31.59
C LEU A 851 -27.58 38.13 -32.18
N LEU A 852 -27.66 37.88 -33.48
CA LEU A 852 -26.55 37.32 -34.23
C LEU A 852 -25.62 38.48 -34.57
N LEU A 853 -24.42 38.55 -33.99
CA LEU A 853 -23.43 39.59 -34.27
C LEU A 853 -22.26 39.02 -35.09
N ASP A 854 -21.67 39.81 -35.97
CA ASP A 854 -20.42 39.45 -36.64
C ASP A 854 -19.19 39.72 -35.73
N LYS A 855 -18.00 39.36 -36.20
CA LYS A 855 -16.72 39.53 -35.48
C LYS A 855 -16.35 41.00 -35.16
N ASN A 856 -17.09 41.97 -35.70
CA ASN A 856 -16.93 43.40 -35.44
C ASN A 856 -18.12 43.96 -34.63
N ASN A 857 -18.92 43.10 -34.00
CA ASN A 857 -20.14 43.45 -33.26
C ASN A 857 -21.28 44.04 -34.12
N GLN A 858 -21.31 43.79 -35.43
CA GLN A 858 -22.44 44.22 -36.28
C GLN A 858 -23.59 43.22 -36.23
N LEU A 859 -24.83 43.71 -36.10
CA LEU A 859 -26.04 42.88 -36.07
C LEU A 859 -26.33 42.24 -37.44
N LEU A 860 -26.12 40.93 -37.54
CA LEU A 860 -26.44 40.08 -38.69
C LEU A 860 -27.92 39.72 -38.75
N SER A 861 -28.53 39.32 -37.64
CA SER A 861 -29.96 38.92 -37.58
C SER A 861 -30.51 38.95 -36.15
N LEU A 862 -31.84 39.08 -36.05
CA LEU A 862 -32.60 38.83 -34.83
C LEU A 862 -33.26 37.45 -34.93
N LEU A 863 -33.03 36.55 -33.99
CA LEU A 863 -33.66 35.23 -33.97
C LEU A 863 -34.76 35.19 -32.92
N ASP A 864 -35.90 34.59 -33.27
CA ASP A 864 -36.95 34.30 -32.30
C ASP A 864 -36.56 33.13 -31.38
N ALA A 865 -37.40 32.84 -30.38
CA ALA A 865 -37.15 31.75 -29.42
C ALA A 865 -37.15 30.34 -30.07
N ALA A 866 -37.50 30.22 -31.35
CA ALA A 866 -37.43 29.01 -32.16
C ALA A 866 -36.25 29.05 -33.15
N GLY A 867 -35.34 30.02 -33.05
CA GLY A 867 -34.16 30.14 -33.92
C GLY A 867 -34.46 30.69 -35.31
N ARG A 868 -35.67 31.18 -35.57
CA ARG A 868 -36.06 31.65 -36.91
C ARG A 868 -35.61 33.09 -37.12
N PRO A 869 -35.03 33.43 -38.28
CA PRO A 869 -34.75 34.82 -38.65
C PRO A 869 -36.01 35.65 -38.60
N LEU A 870 -36.01 36.71 -37.81
CA LEU A 870 -37.01 37.76 -37.94
C LEU A 870 -36.67 38.58 -39.19
N PRO A 871 -37.67 38.93 -40.03
CA PRO A 871 -37.41 39.67 -41.25
C PRO A 871 -36.85 41.05 -40.91
N THR A 872 -35.53 41.19 -40.99
CA THR A 872 -34.89 42.48 -41.10
C THR A 872 -35.14 42.93 -42.54
N LYS A 873 -35.89 44.02 -42.74
CA LYS A 873 -35.94 44.66 -44.06
C LYS A 873 -34.49 45.03 -44.41
N GLN A 874 -33.85 44.25 -45.28
CA GLN A 874 -32.70 44.76 -46.02
C GLN A 874 -33.19 46.03 -46.74
N PRO A 875 -32.49 47.17 -46.62
CA PRO A 875 -32.78 48.28 -47.49
C PRO A 875 -32.55 47.79 -48.92
N ARG A 876 -33.62 47.77 -49.73
CA ARG A 876 -33.51 47.47 -51.16
C ARG A 876 -32.43 48.39 -51.75
N PRO A 877 -31.56 47.89 -52.64
CA PRO A 877 -30.62 48.75 -53.33
C PRO A 877 -31.42 49.65 -54.29
N THR A 878 -31.78 50.85 -53.85
CA THR A 878 -32.21 51.89 -54.77
C THR A 878 -30.97 52.39 -55.49
N LYS A 879 -30.90 52.10 -56.79
CA LYS A 879 -30.08 52.87 -57.72
C LYS A 879 -30.47 54.34 -57.54
N PHE A 880 -29.63 55.11 -56.87
CA PHE A 880 -29.25 56.51 -57.14
C PHE A 880 -28.59 57.11 -55.89
N GLU A 881 -27.35 57.56 -56.12
CA GLU A 881 -26.59 58.60 -55.43
C GLU A 881 -26.06 58.43 -53.99
N GLN A 882 -24.75 58.71 -53.91
CA GLN A 882 -23.94 58.93 -52.72
C GLN A 882 -24.57 60.00 -51.82
N LYS A 883 -25.11 59.58 -50.67
CA LYS A 883 -25.05 60.34 -49.41
C LYS A 883 -25.09 59.35 -48.25
N SER A 884 -24.14 59.53 -47.33
CA SER A 884 -23.89 58.71 -46.14
C SER A 884 -25.16 58.32 -45.38
N SER A 885 -25.46 57.03 -45.31
CA SER A 885 -26.42 56.47 -44.35
C SER A 885 -25.77 56.38 -42.95
N PRO A 886 -26.54 56.54 -41.85
CA PRO A 886 -25.98 56.60 -40.51
C PRO A 886 -25.39 55.24 -40.14
N ARG A 887 -24.08 55.22 -39.84
CA ARG A 887 -23.40 54.09 -39.24
C ARG A 887 -23.95 53.94 -37.80
N ILE A 888 -24.60 52.83 -37.51
CA ILE A 888 -24.88 52.46 -36.11
C ILE A 888 -23.60 51.81 -35.60
N ASN A 889 -22.85 52.57 -34.81
CA ASN A 889 -21.68 52.09 -34.09
C ASN A 889 -22.13 51.68 -32.68
N LEU A 890 -22.30 50.38 -32.44
CA LEU A 890 -22.76 49.83 -31.15
C LEU A 890 -21.81 50.11 -29.98
N GLN A 891 -20.62 50.67 -30.24
CA GLN A 891 -19.61 51.00 -29.23
C GLN A 891 -19.77 52.41 -28.62
N GLU A 892 -20.58 53.28 -29.22
CA GLU A 892 -20.84 54.64 -28.69
C GLU A 892 -22.20 54.77 -27.97
N ASP A 893 -23.13 53.83 -28.19
CA ASP A 893 -24.49 53.82 -27.62
C ASP A 893 -24.69 52.79 -26.47
N LEU A 894 -23.66 51.99 -26.13
CA LEU A 894 -23.57 51.13 -24.94
C LEU A 894 -22.60 51.75 -23.95
#